data_AF-A0A960GSV0-F1
#
_entry.id   AF-A0A960GSV0-F1
#
_cell.length_a   1.000
_cell.length_b   1.000
_cell.length_c   1.000
_cell.angle_alpha   90.00
_cell.angle_beta   90.00
_cell.angle_gamma   90.00
#
_symmetry.space_group_name_H-M   'P 1'
#
loop_
_entity.id
_entity.type
_entity.pdbx_description
1 polymer ?
#
loop_
_entity_poly.entity_id
_entity_poly.type
_entity_poly.pdbx_seq_one_letter_code
_entity_poly.pdbx_strand_id
1 'polypeptide(L)'
;MALHIHRADRTDILADGLGELLASPPTDPFAEDLVVVPARGVERWLSQRLSHRLGRGSRGDGVCAGVSFRSPGSLIAEITGTREDDPWSPEAMTWPLLEVIDTHLDEPWCRTLATHLGRFEEDPVEMELRRGRRYAVARRLAGLFASYARQRPQLLAGWLDGNADGLPEDLAWQPHLWRRLVALMALEPPHVRHAKTVVRLRDSGADLPYRLSLFGHTRLAVTDIELLDALAVHHDLHLWLPHPSAPLWGALTGLRGVVRRCDDDSHRRVGHPLLTTLGRDLRELQRSLPVVAADEFLSRSLRPDTLLGWLQSDIADDVVRPLGRSMQDDDRSVQVHSCHGPARQIEVLREVLLGLLSDDDSLEPRDILIMCPDIEAYAPLIAAGFGLGEVVPGAHPAHRLRVRLADRALVQTNPLLAVASQLLMLAGSRVTASEVLNIAHAEPVRARFGFTDDDLENITVLVKQSNIRWGLDREHRTPFGVDFIQNTWQFGLDRILAGVAMSDDSQAWIGTTLPLDDVSSNRVELAGRLAEFVSRLGGSVESLSGARPLRDWLSALADGVALITRVTDEDAWQMSQLQREFNQVLQRAGGRADIEMRLADVHALLTGHLAARPTRANFRTGTLTVCTMVPMRSVPHRVVCLVGLDDTVFPRIGSPDGDDVLARDPMTGERDIRSEDRQLLLDAIGAAGEKLVITYTGANEYTGKDRPPAVPLMELLDALDATTPVKVRQRVVTRHPLQPFDVRNVTPGALGVSGKPFTFDPTALSAALAMAADRPRQPDFFAAPLPAPDPADVALADLLAFYRNPIRGFFTELDFTLPRDFEGIDDAMPVEVGSLGRWVVGDRMLSDIVGGMDPQQARQAEWRRGLLPPGWLGCHAINELRDEAMELATAAAHYRIGEPQAYDVDVDLGGGRRLTGTVSQLFADRQVALTFSKLDGQHLLGAWIPLLALAAARPDLDSGAVCIGRARGGGLAKRVLRSPREDPTTILGELVALYDAGRRQPIPLPIKTSYAWAAARFELEGGNYNRRRPPDPQREARSKWRYEREDAAVERIWGKEPDLSVLLTPALPGEAVDGEPTRLGSYAARLWRPLLRAEREGG
;
A
#
# COMPACT_ATOMS: atom_id res chain seq x y z
N MET A 1 -26.66 1.91 51.81
CA MET A 1 -26.58 0.90 50.73
C MET A 1 -25.15 0.40 50.63
N ALA A 2 -24.89 -0.58 49.77
CA ALA A 2 -23.69 -1.41 49.83
C ALA A 2 -23.03 -1.51 48.46
N LEU A 3 -21.69 -1.46 48.45
CA LEU A 3 -20.87 -1.85 47.32
C LEU A 3 -20.50 -3.33 47.46
N HIS A 4 -20.80 -4.11 46.45
CA HIS A 4 -20.52 -5.54 46.38
C HIS A 4 -19.50 -5.83 45.28
N ILE A 5 -18.51 -6.65 45.59
CA ILE A 5 -17.55 -7.18 44.61
C ILE A 5 -17.85 -8.66 44.38
N HIS A 6 -18.05 -9.02 43.12
CA HIS A 6 -18.17 -10.38 42.62
C HIS A 6 -16.98 -10.69 41.74
N ARG A 7 -16.22 -11.71 42.09
CA ARG A 7 -15.02 -12.14 41.35
C ARG A 7 -15.16 -13.55 40.84
N ALA A 8 -14.66 -13.79 39.64
CA ALA A 8 -14.46 -15.12 39.11
C ALA A 8 -13.29 -15.12 38.12
N ASP A 9 -12.71 -16.30 37.91
CA ASP A 9 -11.61 -16.53 36.95
C ASP A 9 -12.11 -16.60 35.50
N ARG A 10 -13.43 -16.69 35.29
CA ARG A 10 -14.07 -16.66 33.98
C ARG A 10 -15.28 -15.72 33.94
N THR A 11 -15.39 -14.99 32.84
CA THR A 11 -16.44 -13.99 32.65
C THR A 11 -17.82 -14.60 32.44
N ASP A 12 -17.95 -15.83 31.89
CA ASP A 12 -19.24 -16.50 31.79
C ASP A 12 -19.82 -16.91 33.15
N ILE A 13 -18.97 -17.21 34.14
CA ILE A 13 -19.41 -17.43 35.53
C ILE A 13 -19.94 -16.13 36.13
N LEU A 14 -19.26 -15.00 35.90
CA LEU A 14 -19.76 -13.68 36.31
C LEU A 14 -21.10 -13.36 35.63
N ALA A 15 -21.24 -13.68 34.35
CA ALA A 15 -22.49 -13.43 33.61
C ALA A 15 -23.64 -14.29 34.15
N ASP A 16 -23.35 -15.53 34.54
CA ASP A 16 -24.33 -16.42 35.16
C ASP A 16 -24.74 -15.91 36.55
N GLY A 17 -23.79 -15.47 37.37
CA GLY A 17 -24.07 -14.83 38.67
C GLY A 17 -24.88 -13.53 38.52
N LEU A 18 -24.57 -12.71 37.51
CA LEU A 18 -25.38 -11.55 37.16
C LEU A 18 -26.79 -11.98 36.77
N GLY A 19 -26.94 -13.03 35.97
CA GLY A 19 -28.23 -13.59 35.60
C GLY A 19 -29.04 -14.07 36.81
N GLU A 20 -28.40 -14.66 37.82
CA GLU A 20 -29.04 -15.08 39.07
C GLU A 20 -29.51 -13.88 39.90
N LEU A 21 -28.70 -12.82 39.97
CA LEU A 21 -29.10 -11.56 40.62
C LEU A 21 -30.32 -10.95 39.91
N LEU A 22 -30.27 -10.82 38.58
CA LEU A 22 -31.32 -10.22 37.76
C LEU A 22 -32.59 -11.07 37.68
N ALA A 23 -32.50 -12.39 37.92
CA ALA A 23 -33.67 -13.26 37.99
C ALA A 23 -34.57 -12.97 39.21
N SER A 24 -34.06 -12.24 40.20
CA SER A 24 -34.84 -11.70 41.31
C SER A 24 -35.32 -10.29 40.95
N PRO A 25 -36.59 -10.13 40.49
CA PRO A 25 -37.07 -8.87 39.95
C PRO A 25 -37.15 -7.77 41.03
N PRO A 26 -37.02 -6.50 40.63
CA PRO A 26 -37.38 -5.37 41.49
C PRO A 26 -38.85 -5.44 41.95
N THR A 27 -39.19 -4.69 43.00
CA THR A 27 -40.58 -4.61 43.49
C THR A 27 -41.54 -3.99 42.48
N ASP A 28 -41.05 -3.07 41.64
CA ASP A 28 -41.78 -2.53 40.50
C ASP A 28 -41.54 -3.42 39.27
N PRO A 29 -42.58 -4.03 38.68
CA PRO A 29 -42.45 -4.90 37.51
C PRO A 29 -41.98 -4.18 36.23
N PHE A 30 -41.98 -2.85 36.19
CA PHE A 30 -41.47 -2.06 35.05
C PHE A 30 -40.12 -1.41 35.32
N ALA A 31 -39.55 -1.56 36.53
CA ALA A 31 -38.22 -1.05 36.80
C ALA A 31 -37.17 -1.85 36.00
N GLU A 32 -36.29 -1.14 35.30
CA GLU A 32 -35.17 -1.74 34.59
C GLU A 32 -33.96 -1.89 35.52
N ASP A 33 -33.15 -2.92 35.30
CA ASP A 33 -31.80 -3.02 35.88
C ASP A 33 -30.77 -2.35 34.95
N LEU A 34 -29.78 -1.64 35.52
CA LEU A 34 -28.73 -0.99 34.72
C LEU A 34 -27.42 -1.78 34.77
N VAL A 35 -26.95 -2.21 33.60
CA VAL A 35 -25.68 -2.91 33.42
C VAL A 35 -24.72 -2.07 32.59
N VAL A 36 -23.57 -1.73 33.17
CA VAL A 36 -22.50 -0.99 32.53
C VAL A 36 -21.44 -1.95 32.01
N VAL A 37 -21.15 -1.86 30.71
CA VAL A 37 -20.21 -2.75 30.01
C VAL A 37 -19.11 -1.95 29.29
N PRO A 38 -17.85 -2.42 29.31
CA PRO A 38 -16.70 -1.67 28.81
C PRO A 38 -16.69 -1.51 27.29
N ALA A 39 -17.35 -2.41 26.55
CA ALA A 39 -17.37 -2.43 25.11
C ALA A 39 -18.68 -2.99 24.55
N ARG A 40 -19.00 -2.60 23.32
CA ARG A 40 -20.20 -3.04 22.59
C ARG A 40 -20.20 -4.54 22.25
N GLY A 41 -19.03 -5.15 22.06
CA GLY A 41 -18.89 -6.60 21.88
C GLY A 41 -19.33 -7.37 23.12
N VAL A 42 -18.86 -6.94 24.30
CA VAL A 42 -19.26 -7.48 25.61
C VAL A 42 -20.75 -7.31 25.85
N GLU A 43 -21.32 -6.13 25.52
CA GLU A 43 -22.77 -5.88 25.61
C GLU A 43 -23.58 -6.95 24.87
N ARG A 44 -23.23 -7.20 23.60
CA ARG A 44 -23.93 -8.13 22.74
C ARG A 44 -23.79 -9.57 23.22
N TRP A 45 -22.59 -9.95 23.64
CA TRP A 45 -22.34 -11.27 24.23
C TRP A 45 -23.13 -11.47 25.52
N LEU A 46 -23.13 -10.47 26.41
CA LEU A 46 -23.79 -10.55 27.71
C LEU A 46 -25.29 -10.61 27.56
N SER A 47 -25.89 -9.79 26.69
CA SER A 47 -27.33 -9.84 26.39
C SER A 47 -27.76 -11.22 25.86
N GLN A 48 -26.96 -11.85 24.98
CA GLN A 48 -27.23 -13.20 24.49
C GLN A 48 -27.08 -14.26 25.59
N ARG A 49 -26.06 -14.13 26.46
CA ARG A 49 -25.87 -15.06 27.57
C ARG A 49 -27.00 -14.97 28.58
N LEU A 50 -27.41 -13.75 28.94
CA LEU A 50 -28.51 -13.49 29.86
C LEU A 50 -29.86 -13.99 29.33
N SER A 51 -30.12 -13.95 28.02
CA SER A 51 -31.36 -14.50 27.47
C SER A 51 -31.51 -16.02 27.65
N HIS A 52 -30.41 -16.75 27.91
CA HIS A 52 -30.50 -18.17 28.26
C HIS A 52 -30.83 -18.44 29.74
N ARG A 53 -30.83 -17.39 30.58
CA ARG A 53 -31.07 -17.47 32.03
C ARG A 53 -32.37 -16.76 32.42
N LEU A 54 -32.57 -15.53 31.93
CA LEU A 54 -33.70 -14.68 32.24
C LEU A 54 -34.96 -15.12 31.47
N GLY A 55 -36.12 -15.08 32.13
CA GLY A 55 -37.41 -15.43 31.52
C GLY A 55 -37.53 -16.89 31.05
N ARG A 56 -36.59 -17.76 31.46
CA ARG A 56 -36.48 -19.14 30.96
C ARG A 56 -37.64 -20.02 31.47
N GLY A 57 -38.45 -20.54 30.55
CA GLY A 57 -39.40 -21.61 30.83
C GLY A 57 -38.72 -22.98 30.94
N SER A 58 -39.49 -24.07 31.06
CA SER A 58 -38.94 -25.43 31.12
C SER A 58 -38.17 -25.85 29.85
N ARG A 59 -38.30 -25.11 28.74
CA ARG A 59 -37.72 -25.42 27.43
C ARG A 59 -36.48 -24.62 27.04
N GLY A 60 -35.97 -23.71 27.88
CA GLY A 60 -34.75 -22.96 27.56
C GLY A 60 -34.94 -21.75 26.65
N ASP A 61 -36.17 -21.26 26.56
CA ASP A 61 -36.70 -20.20 25.68
C ASP A 61 -36.76 -18.82 26.36
N GLY A 62 -35.69 -18.44 27.06
CA GLY A 62 -35.65 -17.19 27.80
C GLY A 62 -35.51 -15.93 26.93
N VAL A 63 -35.54 -14.77 27.59
CA VAL A 63 -35.43 -13.43 26.98
C VAL A 63 -34.64 -12.50 27.91
N CYS A 64 -33.77 -11.67 27.34
CA CYS A 64 -33.14 -10.55 28.06
C CYS A 64 -33.97 -9.30 27.80
N ALA A 65 -34.82 -8.91 28.75
CA ALA A 65 -35.68 -7.72 28.70
C ALA A 65 -35.67 -7.04 30.08
N GLY A 66 -35.97 -5.74 30.12
CA GLY A 66 -35.89 -4.94 31.37
C GLY A 66 -34.46 -4.69 31.86
N VAL A 67 -33.46 -4.83 30.97
CA VAL A 67 -32.05 -4.56 31.28
C VAL A 67 -31.54 -3.46 30.36
N SER A 68 -31.12 -2.34 30.95
CA SER A 68 -30.54 -1.22 30.24
C SER A 68 -29.02 -1.37 30.20
N PHE A 69 -28.43 -1.38 28.99
CA PHE A 69 -26.98 -1.43 28.83
C PHE A 69 -26.39 -0.06 28.52
N ARG A 70 -25.39 0.35 29.29
CA ARG A 70 -24.66 1.63 29.10
C ARG A 70 -23.15 1.41 29.03
N SER A 71 -22.46 2.35 28.40
CA SER A 71 -21.00 2.44 28.52
C SER A 71 -20.64 3.21 29.81
N PRO A 72 -19.43 3.02 30.37
CA PRO A 72 -18.97 3.79 31.51
C PRO A 72 -19.06 5.29 31.26
N GLY A 73 -18.59 5.75 30.09
CA GLY A 73 -18.67 7.17 29.72
C GLY A 73 -20.10 7.71 29.72
N SER A 74 -21.08 6.93 29.24
CA SER A 74 -22.49 7.33 29.24
C SER A 74 -23.05 7.45 30.66
N LEU A 75 -22.72 6.51 31.56
CA LEU A 75 -23.14 6.59 32.96
C LEU A 75 -22.51 7.81 33.64
N ILE A 76 -21.20 8.00 33.48
CA ILE A 76 -20.48 9.14 34.07
C ILE A 76 -21.07 10.46 33.56
N ALA A 77 -21.37 10.56 32.27
CA ALA A 77 -21.96 11.77 31.68
C ALA A 77 -23.35 12.08 32.23
N GLU A 78 -24.18 11.06 32.47
CA GLU A 78 -25.50 11.20 33.08
C GLU A 78 -25.41 11.70 34.52
N ILE A 79 -24.59 11.05 35.36
CA ILE A 79 -24.45 11.45 36.77
C ILE A 79 -23.74 12.80 36.92
N THR A 80 -22.81 13.15 36.06
CA THR A 80 -22.15 14.46 36.11
C THR A 80 -22.96 15.57 35.41
N GLY A 81 -24.08 15.23 34.76
CA GLY A 81 -24.98 16.18 34.11
C GLY A 81 -24.47 16.71 32.77
N THR A 82 -23.54 16.02 32.13
CA THR A 82 -22.85 16.48 30.91
C THR A 82 -23.50 16.01 29.62
N ARG A 83 -24.46 15.07 29.69
CA ARG A 83 -25.14 14.42 28.54
C ARG A 83 -24.14 14.05 27.43
N GLU A 84 -24.58 13.84 26.18
CA GLU A 84 -23.68 13.43 25.08
C GLU A 84 -22.75 14.56 24.61
N ASP A 85 -23.01 15.82 24.97
CA ASP A 85 -22.30 17.01 24.49
C ASP A 85 -21.49 17.71 25.61
N ASP A 86 -20.51 17.02 26.21
CA ASP A 86 -19.65 17.68 27.22
C ASP A 86 -18.71 18.70 26.54
N PRO A 87 -18.80 20.01 26.89
CA PRO A 87 -17.89 21.03 26.35
C PRO A 87 -16.43 20.82 26.76
N TRP A 88 -16.19 20.01 27.80
CA TRP A 88 -14.86 19.61 28.25
C TRP A 88 -14.35 18.30 27.62
N SER A 89 -15.12 17.68 26.72
CA SER A 89 -14.61 16.56 25.91
C SER A 89 -13.39 17.02 25.11
N PRO A 90 -12.38 16.17 24.86
CA PRO A 90 -11.19 16.58 24.13
C PRO A 90 -11.52 17.21 22.76
N GLU A 91 -12.52 16.68 22.06
CA GLU A 91 -12.95 17.19 20.76
C GLU A 91 -13.63 18.55 20.83
N ALA A 92 -14.44 18.82 21.86
CA ALA A 92 -15.07 20.13 22.03
C ALA A 92 -14.08 21.16 22.61
N MET A 93 -13.27 20.76 23.59
CA MET A 93 -12.28 21.60 24.28
C MET A 93 -11.14 22.07 23.35
N THR A 94 -10.88 21.35 22.26
CA THR A 94 -9.89 21.76 21.26
C THR A 94 -10.18 23.17 20.71
N TRP A 95 -11.46 23.51 20.49
CA TRP A 95 -11.86 24.78 19.89
C TRP A 95 -11.62 26.01 20.77
N PRO A 96 -12.09 26.08 22.04
CA PRO A 96 -11.70 27.16 22.94
C PRO A 96 -10.20 27.14 23.22
N LEU A 97 -9.54 25.99 23.20
CA LEU A 97 -8.09 25.94 23.39
C LEU A 97 -7.32 26.59 22.24
N LEU A 98 -7.76 26.43 20.99
CA LEU A 98 -7.21 27.17 19.85
C LEU A 98 -7.31 28.68 20.08
N GLU A 99 -8.47 29.17 20.51
CA GLU A 99 -8.71 30.59 20.80
C GLU A 99 -7.78 31.11 21.90
N VAL A 100 -7.59 30.35 22.99
CA VAL A 100 -6.64 30.70 24.06
C VAL A 100 -5.21 30.72 23.53
N ILE A 101 -4.81 29.71 22.77
CA ILE A 101 -3.45 29.62 22.24
C ILE A 101 -3.18 30.84 21.37
N ASP A 102 -4.03 31.12 20.39
CA ASP A 102 -3.86 32.22 19.43
C ASP A 102 -3.81 33.59 20.11
N THR A 103 -4.65 33.80 21.13
CA THR A 103 -4.74 35.06 21.86
C THR A 103 -3.48 35.35 22.68
N HIS A 104 -2.78 34.31 23.16
CA HIS A 104 -1.71 34.44 24.15
C HIS A 104 -0.31 34.03 23.64
N LEU A 105 -0.11 33.81 22.33
CA LEU A 105 1.19 33.40 21.77
C LEU A 105 2.36 34.33 22.11
N ASP A 106 2.09 35.61 22.34
CA ASP A 106 3.12 36.60 22.64
C ASP A 106 3.42 36.73 24.15
N GLU A 107 2.68 36.04 25.03
CA GLU A 107 2.93 36.10 26.47
C GLU A 107 4.16 35.27 26.88
N PRO A 108 4.97 35.71 27.87
CA PRO A 108 6.21 35.02 28.26
C PRO A 108 6.03 33.56 28.67
N TRP A 109 4.93 33.23 29.36
CA TRP A 109 4.64 31.85 29.77
C TRP A 109 4.35 30.93 28.57
N CYS A 110 3.87 31.48 27.44
CA CYS A 110 3.53 30.71 26.24
C CYS A 110 4.75 30.51 25.32
N ARG A 111 5.94 31.01 25.68
CA ARG A 111 7.14 31.02 24.83
C ARG A 111 7.47 29.65 24.23
N THR A 112 7.41 28.58 25.02
CA THR A 112 7.70 27.21 24.56
C THR A 112 6.72 26.78 23.47
N LEU A 113 5.42 26.96 23.70
CA LEU A 113 4.37 26.62 22.76
C LEU A 113 4.44 27.49 21.50
N ALA A 114 4.60 28.80 21.67
CA ALA A 114 4.72 29.76 20.57
C ALA A 114 5.95 29.47 19.69
N THR A 115 7.08 29.06 20.27
CA THR A 115 8.26 28.62 19.51
C THR A 115 7.96 27.36 18.71
N HIS A 116 7.29 26.38 19.32
CA HIS A 116 6.89 25.14 18.65
C HIS A 116 5.93 25.37 17.47
N LEU A 117 5.03 26.35 17.58
CA LEU A 117 4.09 26.77 16.54
C LEU A 117 4.70 27.77 15.53
N GLY A 118 5.99 28.06 15.63
CA GLY A 118 6.70 28.92 14.67
C GLY A 118 6.38 30.41 14.79
N ARG A 119 5.87 30.88 15.94
CA ARG A 119 5.55 32.31 16.16
C ARG A 119 6.75 33.22 15.97
N PHE A 120 7.93 32.76 16.37
CA PHE A 120 9.20 33.52 16.32
C PHE A 120 10.13 33.06 15.18
N GLU A 121 9.61 32.29 14.21
CA GLU A 121 10.39 31.82 13.07
C GLU A 121 10.44 32.90 11.98
N GLU A 122 11.62 33.16 11.44
CA GLU A 122 11.82 34.20 10.41
C GLU A 122 11.75 33.62 8.99
N ASP A 123 12.12 32.34 8.83
CA ASP A 123 12.00 31.65 7.55
C ASP A 123 10.51 31.38 7.23
N PRO A 124 9.96 31.91 6.11
CA PRO A 124 8.54 31.77 5.80
C PRO A 124 8.08 30.32 5.61
N VAL A 125 8.96 29.45 5.11
CA VAL A 125 8.63 28.03 4.84
C VAL A 125 8.56 27.27 6.16
N GLU A 126 9.57 27.43 7.02
CA GLU A 126 9.60 26.80 8.33
C GLU A 126 8.49 27.35 9.24
N MET A 127 8.19 28.65 9.16
CA MET A 127 7.07 29.27 9.87
C MET A 127 5.74 28.62 9.46
N GLU A 128 5.49 28.44 8.16
CA GLU A 128 4.25 27.82 7.66
C GLU A 128 4.15 26.35 8.09
N LEU A 129 5.24 25.59 7.97
CA LEU A 129 5.32 24.20 8.41
C LEU A 129 4.98 24.04 9.90
N ARG A 130 5.51 24.91 10.75
CA ARG A 130 5.27 24.86 12.20
C ARG A 130 3.86 25.31 12.58
N ARG A 131 3.31 26.32 11.89
CA ARG A 131 1.91 26.74 12.08
C ARG A 131 0.92 25.64 11.73
N GLY A 132 1.25 24.77 10.76
CA GLY A 132 0.45 23.59 10.43
C GLY A 132 0.28 22.58 11.56
N ARG A 133 1.01 22.71 12.67
CA ARG A 133 0.88 21.86 13.87
C ARG A 133 -0.22 22.33 14.83
N ARG A 134 -0.78 23.53 14.62
CA ARG A 134 -1.66 24.24 15.56
C ARG A 134 -2.83 23.40 16.04
N TYR A 135 -3.68 22.88 15.15
CA TYR A 135 -4.80 22.03 15.55
C TYR A 135 -4.35 20.73 16.23
N ALA A 136 -3.34 20.06 15.68
CA ALA A 136 -2.84 18.80 16.24
C ALA A 136 -2.34 18.98 17.69
N VAL A 137 -1.61 20.06 17.95
CA VAL A 137 -1.13 20.43 19.29
C VAL A 137 -2.31 20.75 20.21
N ALA A 138 -3.26 21.60 19.79
CA ALA A 138 -4.44 21.91 20.59
C ALA A 138 -5.25 20.64 20.92
N ARG A 139 -5.50 19.76 19.94
CA ARG A 139 -6.24 18.51 20.14
C ARG A 139 -5.51 17.57 21.11
N ARG A 140 -4.19 17.56 21.06
CA ARG A 140 -3.35 16.77 21.96
C ARG A 140 -3.40 17.31 23.39
N LEU A 141 -3.22 18.62 23.59
CA LEU A 141 -3.32 19.27 24.90
C LEU A 141 -4.71 19.13 25.51
N ALA A 142 -5.76 19.23 24.71
CA ALA A 142 -7.13 18.92 25.14
C ALA A 142 -7.23 17.45 25.62
N GLY A 143 -6.58 16.51 24.93
CA GLY A 143 -6.47 15.12 25.37
C GLY A 143 -5.76 14.98 26.72
N LEU A 144 -4.66 15.71 26.94
CA LEU A 144 -3.93 15.72 28.21
C LEU A 144 -4.80 16.28 29.35
N PHE A 145 -5.44 17.43 29.17
CA PHE A 145 -6.30 18.01 30.21
C PHE A 145 -7.50 17.13 30.56
N ALA A 146 -8.13 16.49 29.57
CA ALA A 146 -9.18 15.52 29.85
C ALA A 146 -8.64 14.28 30.59
N SER A 147 -7.43 13.84 30.24
CA SER A 147 -6.73 12.77 30.94
C SER A 147 -6.43 13.15 32.40
N TYR A 148 -5.93 14.36 32.64
CA TYR A 148 -5.62 14.88 33.98
C TYR A 148 -6.89 14.98 34.83
N ALA A 149 -7.97 15.53 34.25
CA ALA A 149 -9.25 15.63 34.92
C ALA A 149 -9.80 14.27 35.36
N ARG A 150 -9.63 13.22 34.55
CA ARG A 150 -10.14 11.89 34.85
C ARG A 150 -9.22 11.07 35.76
N GLN A 151 -7.90 11.23 35.63
CA GLN A 151 -6.95 10.34 36.29
C GLN A 151 -6.32 10.96 37.55
N ARG A 152 -6.13 12.28 37.58
CA ARG A 152 -5.49 13.00 38.67
C ARG A 152 -6.12 14.40 38.83
N PRO A 153 -7.42 14.50 39.16
CA PRO A 153 -8.14 15.79 39.21
C PRO A 153 -7.52 16.81 40.17
N GLN A 154 -6.80 16.34 41.20
CA GLN A 154 -6.12 17.21 42.17
C GLN A 154 -5.06 18.10 41.53
N LEU A 155 -4.45 17.66 40.43
CA LEU A 155 -3.46 18.45 39.69
C LEU A 155 -4.11 19.69 39.06
N LEU A 156 -5.26 19.53 38.41
CA LEU A 156 -6.00 20.66 37.81
C LEU A 156 -6.60 21.59 38.88
N ALA A 157 -7.02 21.04 40.02
CA ALA A 157 -7.50 21.82 41.15
C ALA A 157 -6.39 22.70 41.72
N GLY A 158 -5.21 22.13 41.98
CA GLY A 158 -4.03 22.87 42.45
C GLY A 158 -3.65 24.00 41.49
N TRP A 159 -3.67 23.74 40.17
CA TRP A 159 -3.37 24.76 39.17
C TRP A 159 -4.33 25.95 39.19
N LEU A 160 -5.61 25.75 39.51
CA LEU A 160 -6.57 26.85 39.68
C LEU A 160 -6.29 27.67 40.94
N ASP A 161 -5.88 27.02 42.03
CA ASP A 161 -5.52 27.66 43.29
C ASP A 161 -4.12 28.29 43.29
N GLY A 162 -3.40 28.20 42.17
CA GLY A 162 -2.04 28.72 42.01
C GLY A 162 -0.95 27.82 42.60
N ASN A 163 -1.28 26.59 42.97
CA ASN A 163 -0.33 25.57 43.43
C ASN A 163 0.09 24.66 42.26
N ALA A 164 1.36 24.76 41.85
CA ALA A 164 1.97 23.90 40.84
C ALA A 164 3.16 23.10 41.40
N ASP A 165 3.15 22.82 42.71
CA ASP A 165 4.23 22.12 43.40
C ASP A 165 4.52 20.75 42.76
N GLY A 166 5.80 20.45 42.55
CA GLY A 166 6.25 19.19 41.94
C GLY A 166 6.17 19.14 40.41
N LEU A 167 5.65 20.18 39.74
CA LEU A 167 5.67 20.28 38.29
C LEU A 167 7.08 20.70 37.79
N PRO A 168 7.67 19.99 36.82
CA PRO A 168 8.92 20.42 36.19
C PRO A 168 8.82 21.81 35.57
N GLU A 169 9.92 22.58 35.62
CA GLU A 169 9.97 23.98 35.16
C GLU A 169 9.55 24.14 33.69
N ASP A 170 9.92 23.19 32.83
CA ASP A 170 9.58 23.20 31.41
C ASP A 170 8.09 22.97 31.12
N LEU A 171 7.30 22.54 32.13
CA LEU A 171 5.85 22.36 32.05
C LEU A 171 5.06 23.48 32.74
N ALA A 172 5.74 24.48 33.31
CA ALA A 172 5.12 25.59 34.05
C ALA A 172 4.12 26.42 33.20
N TRP A 173 4.15 26.30 31.87
CA TRP A 173 3.21 26.94 30.95
C TRP A 173 1.81 26.30 30.97
N GLN A 174 1.68 25.01 31.31
CA GLN A 174 0.38 24.31 31.30
C GLN A 174 -0.62 24.83 32.35
N PRO A 175 -0.24 25.11 33.61
CA PRO A 175 -1.13 25.76 34.58
C PRO A 175 -1.66 27.12 34.11
N HIS A 176 -0.85 27.89 33.38
CA HIS A 176 -1.29 29.16 32.78
C HIS A 176 -2.32 28.92 31.68
N LEU A 177 -2.04 28.00 30.77
CA LEU A 177 -2.96 27.61 29.70
C LEU A 177 -4.30 27.11 30.25
N TRP A 178 -4.28 26.23 31.26
CA TRP A 178 -5.48 25.70 31.91
C TRP A 178 -6.34 26.80 32.55
N ARG A 179 -5.73 27.72 33.31
CA ARG A 179 -6.46 28.84 33.93
C ARG A 179 -7.12 29.75 32.89
N ARG A 180 -6.43 30.03 31.78
CA ARG A 180 -7.00 30.84 30.68
C ARG A 180 -8.14 30.12 29.98
N LEU A 181 -8.00 28.82 29.73
CA LEU A 181 -9.07 27.99 29.19
C LEU A 181 -10.31 27.98 30.09
N VAL A 182 -10.12 27.78 31.40
CA VAL A 182 -11.22 27.82 32.38
C VAL A 182 -11.91 29.18 32.40
N ALA A 183 -11.14 30.27 32.40
CA ALA A 183 -11.69 31.61 32.35
C ALA A 183 -12.48 31.88 31.05
N LEU A 184 -11.97 31.44 29.90
CA LEU A 184 -12.63 31.60 28.61
C LEU A 184 -13.92 30.78 28.51
N MET A 185 -13.88 29.52 28.95
CA MET A 185 -15.05 28.65 28.90
C MET A 185 -16.15 29.16 29.83
N ALA A 186 -15.80 29.80 30.96
CA ALA A 186 -16.74 30.33 31.95
C ALA A 186 -17.78 29.29 32.42
N LEU A 187 -17.36 28.02 32.43
CA LEU A 187 -18.12 26.87 32.88
C LEU A 187 -17.40 26.22 34.06
N GLU A 188 -18.13 25.45 34.85
CA GLU A 188 -17.50 24.67 35.92
C GLU A 188 -16.52 23.66 35.32
N PRO A 189 -15.23 23.68 35.73
CA PRO A 189 -14.24 22.74 35.22
C PRO A 189 -14.52 21.31 35.66
N PRO A 190 -14.04 20.29 34.93
CA PRO A 190 -14.38 18.89 35.18
C PRO A 190 -14.08 18.41 36.61
N HIS A 191 -12.95 18.82 37.19
CA HIS A 191 -12.57 18.43 38.56
C HIS A 191 -13.46 19.08 39.64
N VAL A 192 -13.92 20.33 39.42
CA VAL A 192 -14.87 21.01 40.32
C VAL A 192 -16.24 20.36 40.22
N ARG A 193 -16.73 20.14 38.98
CA ARG A 193 -17.98 19.45 38.70
C ARG A 193 -18.00 18.06 39.34
N HIS A 194 -16.93 17.30 39.16
CA HIS A 194 -16.74 15.98 39.77
C HIS A 194 -16.86 16.02 41.30
N ALA A 195 -16.13 16.92 41.98
CA ALA A 195 -16.21 17.05 43.43
C ALA A 195 -17.63 17.38 43.91
N LYS A 196 -18.34 18.29 43.23
CA LYS A 196 -19.74 18.59 43.53
C LYS A 196 -20.67 17.39 43.28
N THR A 197 -20.44 16.65 42.20
CA THR A 197 -21.21 15.44 41.89
C THR A 197 -21.04 14.39 42.98
N VAL A 198 -19.81 14.12 43.44
CA VAL A 198 -19.54 13.18 44.54
C VAL A 198 -20.31 13.57 45.81
N VAL A 199 -20.28 14.84 46.20
CA VAL A 199 -21.03 15.33 47.37
C VAL A 199 -22.54 15.14 47.17
N ARG A 200 -23.08 15.58 46.03
CA ARG A 200 -24.51 15.45 45.71
C ARG A 200 -24.98 13.99 45.73
N LEU A 201 -24.19 13.08 45.15
CA LEU A 201 -24.50 11.66 45.11
C LEU A 201 -24.54 11.04 46.52
N ARG A 202 -23.65 11.45 47.42
CA ARG A 202 -23.67 11.01 48.83
C ARG A 202 -24.87 11.56 49.60
N ASP A 203 -25.27 12.81 49.33
CA ASP A 203 -26.38 13.45 50.04
C ASP A 203 -27.76 12.95 49.59
N SER A 204 -27.97 12.78 48.27
CA SER A 204 -29.31 12.54 47.71
C SER A 204 -29.40 11.43 46.65
N GLY A 205 -28.32 10.73 46.32
CA GLY A 205 -28.31 9.70 45.27
C GLY A 205 -28.41 10.28 43.84
N ALA A 206 -28.78 9.42 42.89
CA ALA A 206 -29.03 9.76 41.49
C ALA A 206 -30.40 9.24 41.02
N ASP A 207 -30.95 9.85 39.97
CA ASP A 207 -32.13 9.32 39.25
C ASP A 207 -31.71 8.16 38.33
N LEU A 208 -31.28 7.06 38.95
CA LEU A 208 -30.83 5.85 38.29
C LEU A 208 -31.58 4.66 38.89
N PRO A 209 -31.63 3.52 38.17
CA PRO A 209 -32.13 2.27 38.75
C PRO A 209 -31.50 1.96 40.11
N TYR A 210 -32.33 1.37 40.98
CA TYR A 210 -31.89 1.02 42.33
C TYR A 210 -30.69 0.07 42.32
N ARG A 211 -30.69 -0.91 41.41
CA ARG A 211 -29.63 -1.90 41.27
C ARG A 211 -28.77 -1.60 40.04
N LEU A 212 -27.47 -1.51 40.26
CA LEU A 212 -26.47 -1.12 39.27
C LEU A 212 -25.39 -2.20 39.19
N SER A 213 -25.04 -2.64 37.99
CA SER A 213 -23.99 -3.64 37.77
C SER A 213 -22.91 -3.14 36.81
N LEU A 214 -21.64 -3.15 37.23
CA LEU A 214 -20.51 -2.89 36.34
C LEU A 214 -19.84 -4.20 36.00
N PHE A 215 -19.80 -4.55 34.72
CA PHE A 215 -19.41 -5.88 34.28
C PHE A 215 -18.14 -5.89 33.46
N GLY A 216 -17.15 -6.72 33.82
CA GLY A 216 -16.00 -7.00 32.96
C GLY A 216 -14.89 -5.94 32.99
N HIS A 217 -14.84 -5.10 34.02
CA HIS A 217 -13.81 -4.07 34.15
C HIS A 217 -12.55 -4.63 34.81
N THR A 218 -11.39 -4.36 34.24
CA THR A 218 -10.07 -4.72 34.80
C THR A 218 -9.26 -3.50 35.22
N ARG A 219 -9.82 -2.31 34.99
CA ARG A 219 -9.24 -1.00 35.28
C ARG A 219 -10.37 0.01 35.43
N LEU A 220 -10.27 0.88 36.42
CA LEU A 220 -11.15 2.03 36.64
C LEU A 220 -10.30 3.24 36.99
N ALA A 221 -10.67 4.43 36.51
CA ALA A 221 -9.98 5.66 36.90
C ALA A 221 -10.36 6.04 38.34
N VAL A 222 -9.51 6.83 39.01
CA VAL A 222 -9.77 7.27 40.39
C VAL A 222 -11.11 8.01 40.52
N THR A 223 -11.44 8.87 39.54
CA THR A 223 -12.73 9.58 39.52
C THR A 223 -13.90 8.63 39.34
N ASP A 224 -13.74 7.59 38.52
CA ASP A 224 -14.80 6.60 38.30
C ASP A 224 -15.05 5.85 39.62
N ILE A 225 -13.99 5.49 40.36
CA ILE A 225 -14.09 4.84 41.67
C ILE A 225 -14.76 5.74 42.71
N GLU A 226 -14.39 7.02 42.78
CA GLU A 226 -14.99 7.99 43.71
C GLU A 226 -16.50 8.18 43.45
N LEU A 227 -16.92 8.20 42.18
CA LEU A 227 -18.33 8.29 41.80
C LEU A 227 -19.10 7.02 42.16
N LEU A 228 -18.49 5.85 41.94
CA LEU A 228 -19.09 4.56 42.30
C LEU A 228 -19.25 4.40 43.81
N ASP A 229 -18.24 4.80 44.59
CA ASP A 229 -18.31 4.85 46.05
C ASP A 229 -19.43 5.78 46.55
N ALA A 230 -19.57 6.96 45.92
CA ALA A 230 -20.65 7.89 46.23
C ALA A 230 -22.04 7.35 45.87
N LEU A 231 -22.18 6.68 44.72
CA LEU A 231 -23.44 6.04 44.30
C LEU A 231 -23.86 4.92 45.25
N ALA A 232 -22.91 4.14 45.75
CA ALA A 232 -23.17 3.02 46.66
C ALA A 232 -23.79 3.44 48.01
N VAL A 233 -23.86 4.74 48.32
CA VAL A 233 -24.58 5.24 49.49
C VAL A 233 -26.09 5.02 49.35
N HIS A 234 -26.65 5.22 48.15
CA HIS A 234 -28.09 5.17 47.85
C HIS A 234 -28.52 4.09 46.83
N HIS A 235 -27.58 3.49 46.10
CA HIS A 235 -27.84 2.42 45.12
C HIS A 235 -27.17 1.12 45.54
N ASP A 236 -27.75 -0.01 45.12
CA ASP A 236 -27.18 -1.35 45.30
C ASP A 236 -26.21 -1.64 44.13
N LEU A 237 -24.91 -1.50 44.41
CA LEU A 237 -23.88 -1.48 43.38
C LEU A 237 -23.07 -2.77 43.37
N HIS A 238 -23.04 -3.45 42.23
CA HIS A 238 -22.34 -4.71 42.02
C HIS A 238 -21.21 -4.58 40.99
N LEU A 239 -19.97 -4.80 41.43
CA LEU A 239 -18.80 -4.88 40.56
C LEU A 239 -18.52 -6.35 40.20
N TRP A 240 -18.71 -6.71 38.93
CA TRP A 240 -18.41 -8.04 38.40
C TRP A 240 -17.04 -8.03 37.74
N LEU A 241 -16.01 -8.39 38.52
CA LEU A 241 -14.61 -8.25 38.15
C LEU A 241 -14.02 -9.59 37.69
N PRO A 242 -13.60 -9.72 36.43
CA PRO A 242 -12.82 -10.87 36.00
C PRO A 242 -11.47 -10.81 36.71
N HIS A 243 -11.22 -11.77 37.60
CA HIS A 243 -10.00 -11.81 38.40
C HIS A 243 -9.38 -13.20 38.32
N PRO A 244 -8.14 -13.32 37.83
CA PRO A 244 -7.56 -14.61 37.47
C PRO A 244 -7.27 -15.48 38.69
N SER A 245 -7.03 -14.92 39.88
CA SER A 245 -6.53 -15.66 41.04
C SER A 245 -7.10 -15.20 42.39
N ALA A 246 -7.75 -16.08 43.14
CA ALA A 246 -8.21 -15.77 44.50
C ALA A 246 -7.05 -15.63 45.52
N PRO A 247 -6.00 -16.48 45.50
CA PRO A 247 -4.83 -16.30 46.37
C PRO A 247 -4.11 -14.96 46.18
N LEU A 248 -3.87 -14.53 44.93
CA LEU A 248 -3.29 -13.22 44.63
C LEU A 248 -4.11 -12.09 45.27
N TRP A 249 -5.43 -12.14 45.12
CA TRP A 249 -6.32 -11.13 45.71
C TRP A 249 -6.16 -11.07 47.23
N GLY A 250 -6.09 -12.22 47.89
CA GLY A 250 -5.80 -12.30 49.32
C GLY A 250 -4.48 -11.64 49.71
N ALA A 251 -3.39 -11.93 48.97
CA ALA A 251 -2.05 -11.40 49.22
C ALA A 251 -1.94 -9.87 49.10
N LEU A 252 -2.81 -9.25 48.31
CA LEU A 252 -2.84 -7.80 48.07
C LEU A 252 -3.80 -7.03 48.99
N THR A 253 -4.60 -7.70 49.82
CA THR A 253 -5.65 -7.06 50.66
C THR A 253 -5.14 -5.90 51.53
N GLY A 254 -3.89 -5.98 52.02
CA GLY A 254 -3.26 -4.95 52.85
C GLY A 254 -2.65 -3.76 52.07
N LEU A 255 -2.63 -3.82 50.74
CA LEU A 255 -2.13 -2.75 49.88
C LEU A 255 -3.31 -1.89 49.42
N ARG A 256 -3.39 -0.67 49.95
CA ARG A 256 -4.48 0.27 49.64
C ARG A 256 -3.93 1.63 49.26
N GLY A 257 -4.75 2.39 48.53
CA GLY A 257 -4.45 3.75 48.16
C GLY A 257 -3.49 3.87 46.97
N VAL A 258 -3.50 5.07 46.41
CA VAL A 258 -2.71 5.46 45.24
C VAL A 258 -1.29 5.83 45.68
N VAL A 259 -0.28 5.23 45.05
CA VAL A 259 1.15 5.52 45.29
C VAL A 259 1.86 5.77 43.96
N ARG A 260 3.05 6.36 43.98
CA ARG A 260 3.89 6.44 42.76
C ARG A 260 4.22 5.03 42.30
N ARG A 261 4.18 4.78 40.99
CA ARG A 261 4.46 3.42 40.45
C ARG A 261 5.87 2.93 40.78
N CYS A 262 6.84 3.82 40.97
CA CYS A 262 8.19 3.46 41.41
C CYS A 262 8.23 2.91 42.84
N ASP A 263 7.25 3.29 43.67
CA ASP A 263 7.13 2.93 45.07
C ASP A 263 6.20 1.70 45.25
N ASP A 264 5.57 1.18 44.18
CA ASP A 264 4.68 0.01 44.25
C ASP A 264 5.44 -1.33 44.30
N ASP A 265 5.28 -2.04 45.41
CA ASP A 265 5.86 -3.34 45.68
C ASP A 265 4.89 -4.51 45.43
N SER A 266 3.68 -4.26 44.91
CA SER A 266 2.63 -5.28 44.72
C SER A 266 3.11 -6.50 43.94
N HIS A 267 3.94 -6.28 42.93
CA HIS A 267 4.53 -7.31 42.08
C HIS A 267 5.41 -8.31 42.84
N ARG A 268 5.94 -7.94 44.02
CA ARG A 268 6.77 -8.83 44.86
C ARG A 268 5.95 -9.81 45.69
N ARG A 269 4.63 -9.59 45.79
CA ARG A 269 3.69 -10.45 46.53
C ARG A 269 3.00 -11.50 45.65
N VAL A 270 3.37 -11.53 44.37
CA VAL A 270 2.80 -12.42 43.35
C VAL A 270 3.68 -13.67 43.22
N GLY A 271 3.08 -14.85 43.26
CA GLY A 271 3.80 -16.11 43.09
C GLY A 271 4.01 -16.53 41.63
N HIS A 272 3.03 -16.28 40.75
CA HIS A 272 3.10 -16.67 39.35
C HIS A 272 3.76 -15.59 38.45
N PRO A 273 4.71 -15.94 37.57
CA PRO A 273 5.44 -14.96 36.75
C PRO A 273 4.55 -14.15 35.81
N LEU A 274 3.57 -14.79 35.14
CA LEU A 274 2.64 -14.05 34.26
C LEU A 274 1.74 -13.07 35.01
N LEU A 275 1.33 -13.40 36.23
CA LEU A 275 0.56 -12.46 37.06
C LEU A 275 1.43 -11.27 37.47
N THR A 276 2.74 -11.45 37.59
CA THR A 276 3.71 -10.39 37.89
C THR A 276 3.87 -9.45 36.70
N THR A 277 4.14 -9.99 35.51
CA THR A 277 4.53 -9.21 34.33
C THR A 277 3.36 -8.72 33.47
N LEU A 278 2.24 -9.46 33.44
CA LEU A 278 1.05 -9.14 32.66
C LEU A 278 -0.07 -8.52 33.50
N GLY A 279 -0.18 -8.91 34.77
CA GLY A 279 -1.32 -8.58 35.63
C GLY A 279 -1.32 -7.19 36.29
N ARG A 280 -0.55 -6.20 35.80
CA ARG A 280 -0.36 -4.92 36.52
C ARG A 280 -1.68 -4.18 36.76
N ASP A 281 -2.48 -3.99 35.70
CA ASP A 281 -3.73 -3.23 35.79
C ASP A 281 -4.69 -3.80 36.84
N LEU A 282 -4.80 -5.12 36.92
CA LEU A 282 -5.63 -5.79 37.93
C LEU A 282 -5.12 -5.57 39.36
N ARG A 283 -3.80 -5.63 39.58
CA ARG A 283 -3.21 -5.36 40.90
C ARG A 283 -3.46 -3.92 41.33
N GLU A 284 -3.26 -2.99 40.42
CA GLU A 284 -3.50 -1.56 40.68
C GLU A 284 -4.98 -1.26 40.90
N LEU A 285 -5.88 -1.91 40.13
CA LEU A 285 -7.33 -1.81 40.36
C LEU A 285 -7.67 -2.21 41.80
N GLN A 286 -7.22 -3.37 42.28
CA GLN A 286 -7.51 -3.83 43.64
C GLN A 286 -7.05 -2.83 44.72
N ARG A 287 -5.89 -2.20 44.53
CA ARG A 287 -5.37 -1.18 45.48
C ARG A 287 -6.26 0.06 45.55
N SER A 288 -6.84 0.43 44.41
CA SER A 288 -7.66 1.63 44.25
C SER A 288 -9.11 1.47 44.69
N LEU A 289 -9.64 0.24 44.78
CA LEU A 289 -11.01 -0.01 45.19
C LEU A 289 -11.27 0.38 46.66
N PRO A 290 -12.45 0.94 46.98
CA PRO A 290 -12.82 1.34 48.33
C PRO A 290 -13.19 0.11 49.19
N VAL A 291 -13.50 0.34 50.46
CA VAL A 291 -13.99 -0.72 51.35
C VAL A 291 -15.39 -1.14 50.90
N VAL A 292 -15.59 -2.45 50.77
CA VAL A 292 -16.84 -3.03 50.24
C VAL A 292 -17.62 -3.76 51.34
N ALA A 293 -18.94 -3.88 51.15
CA ALA A 293 -19.83 -4.58 52.07
C ALA A 293 -19.71 -6.10 51.95
N ALA A 294 -19.50 -6.60 50.72
CA ALA A 294 -19.21 -8.00 50.45
C ALA A 294 -18.19 -8.13 49.33
N ASP A 295 -17.29 -9.11 49.47
CA ASP A 295 -16.33 -9.53 48.46
C ASP A 295 -16.47 -11.05 48.30
N GLU A 296 -17.13 -11.46 47.23
CA GLU A 296 -17.45 -12.86 46.95
C GLU A 296 -16.65 -13.37 45.74
N PHE A 297 -16.09 -14.57 45.89
CA PHE A 297 -15.53 -15.32 44.77
C PHE A 297 -16.50 -16.44 44.41
N LEU A 298 -17.22 -16.30 43.29
CA LEU A 298 -18.43 -17.08 42.99
C LEU A 298 -18.15 -18.59 42.88
N SER A 299 -17.18 -18.97 42.06
CA SER A 299 -16.75 -20.36 41.95
C SER A 299 -15.47 -20.47 41.14
N ARG A 300 -14.79 -21.61 41.31
CA ARG A 300 -13.60 -21.97 40.54
C ARG A 300 -14.01 -22.76 39.29
N SER A 301 -13.45 -22.37 38.16
CA SER A 301 -13.61 -23.12 36.92
C SER A 301 -12.84 -24.44 36.95
N LEU A 302 -13.48 -25.54 36.55
CA LEU A 302 -12.77 -26.78 36.23
C LEU A 302 -11.89 -26.54 34.99
N ARG A 303 -10.63 -26.96 35.06
CA ARG A 303 -9.67 -26.81 33.97
C ARG A 303 -9.36 -28.19 33.37
N PRO A 304 -9.41 -28.35 32.04
CA PRO A 304 -9.05 -29.61 31.39
C PRO A 304 -7.61 -30.03 31.71
N ASP A 305 -7.33 -31.32 31.69
CA ASP A 305 -5.99 -31.87 31.86
C ASP A 305 -5.17 -31.71 30.56
N THR A 306 -4.84 -30.45 30.26
CA THR A 306 -4.12 -30.00 29.05
C THR A 306 -3.11 -28.94 29.45
N LEU A 307 -2.14 -28.66 28.59
CA LEU A 307 -1.13 -27.62 28.81
C LEU A 307 -1.75 -26.25 29.11
N LEU A 308 -2.76 -25.84 28.32
CA LEU A 308 -3.50 -24.59 28.59
C LEU A 308 -4.22 -24.64 29.93
N GLY A 309 -4.90 -25.77 30.23
CA GLY A 309 -5.62 -25.94 31.49
C GLY A 309 -4.70 -25.92 32.72
N TRP A 310 -3.50 -26.49 32.63
CA TRP A 310 -2.48 -26.42 33.67
C TRP A 310 -1.95 -25.00 33.87
N LEU A 311 -1.63 -24.29 32.79
CA LEU A 311 -1.21 -22.89 32.87
C LEU A 311 -2.31 -22.04 33.53
N GLN A 312 -3.56 -22.18 33.09
CA GLN A 312 -4.69 -21.46 33.67
C GLN A 312 -4.91 -21.82 35.15
N SER A 313 -4.70 -23.09 35.53
CA SER A 313 -4.81 -23.53 36.92
C SER A 313 -3.70 -22.95 37.80
N ASP A 314 -2.47 -22.87 37.27
CA ASP A 314 -1.31 -22.27 37.94
C ASP A 314 -1.45 -20.76 38.11
N ILE A 315 -1.94 -20.07 37.07
CA ILE A 315 -2.35 -18.68 37.18
C ILE A 315 -3.42 -18.54 38.28
N ALA A 316 -4.45 -19.40 38.29
CA ALA A 316 -5.53 -19.29 39.27
C ALA A 316 -5.08 -19.47 40.72
N ASP A 317 -4.11 -20.34 40.97
CA ASP A 317 -3.57 -20.59 42.31
C ASP A 317 -2.37 -19.70 42.66
N ASP A 318 -1.97 -18.78 41.77
CA ASP A 318 -0.79 -17.92 41.91
C ASP A 318 0.51 -18.69 42.21
N VAL A 319 0.68 -19.85 41.56
CA VAL A 319 1.82 -20.75 41.82
C VAL A 319 2.15 -21.59 40.58
N VAL A 320 3.42 -21.91 40.39
CA VAL A 320 3.88 -22.81 39.33
C VAL A 320 4.02 -24.23 39.88
N ARG A 321 3.37 -25.22 39.26
CA ARG A 321 3.32 -26.61 39.78
C ARG A 321 3.69 -27.66 38.72
N PRO A 322 4.98 -27.85 38.42
CA PRO A 322 5.39 -28.77 37.37
C PRO A 322 5.23 -30.25 37.76
N LEU A 323 5.32 -30.58 39.04
CA LEU A 323 5.37 -31.98 39.50
C LEU A 323 4.11 -32.76 39.11
N GLY A 324 4.30 -33.93 38.50
CA GLY A 324 3.22 -34.85 38.12
C GLY A 324 2.51 -34.53 36.80
N ARG A 325 2.95 -33.51 36.05
CA ARG A 325 2.38 -33.15 34.74
C ARG A 325 3.25 -33.67 33.59
N SER A 326 2.61 -34.28 32.59
CA SER A 326 3.25 -34.74 31.37
C SER A 326 2.36 -34.46 30.17
N MET A 327 2.79 -33.55 29.29
CA MET A 327 2.04 -33.16 28.10
C MET A 327 1.80 -34.36 27.18
N GLN A 328 0.53 -34.56 26.80
CA GLN A 328 0.15 -35.61 25.82
C GLN A 328 0.66 -35.27 24.44
N ASP A 329 0.86 -36.29 23.60
CA ASP A 329 1.49 -36.10 22.30
C ASP A 329 0.65 -35.33 21.28
N ASP A 330 -0.66 -35.42 21.44
CA ASP A 330 -1.70 -34.75 20.66
C ASP A 330 -2.24 -33.47 21.34
N ASP A 331 -1.67 -33.06 22.48
CA ASP A 331 -2.07 -31.83 23.15
C ASP A 331 -1.70 -30.60 22.32
N ARG A 332 -2.73 -30.01 21.71
CA ARG A 332 -2.64 -28.79 20.90
C ARG A 332 -3.42 -27.64 21.52
N SER A 333 -3.63 -27.67 22.83
CA SER A 333 -4.32 -26.62 23.59
C SER A 333 -3.61 -25.26 23.52
N VAL A 334 -2.29 -25.24 23.32
CA VAL A 334 -1.53 -24.03 23.01
C VAL A 334 -0.70 -24.26 21.75
N GLN A 335 -0.80 -23.34 20.80
CA GLN A 335 -0.05 -23.38 19.53
C GLN A 335 0.57 -22.02 19.24
N VAL A 336 1.85 -22.00 18.93
CA VAL A 336 2.57 -20.77 18.56
C VAL A 336 3.24 -20.97 17.20
N HIS A 337 3.00 -20.05 16.28
CA HIS A 337 3.45 -20.16 14.89
C HIS A 337 4.37 -19.00 14.52
N SER A 338 5.61 -19.34 14.20
CA SER A 338 6.67 -18.42 13.76
C SER A 338 6.68 -18.36 12.23
N CYS A 339 6.30 -17.23 11.67
CA CYS A 339 6.08 -17.01 10.24
C CYS A 339 7.05 -15.98 9.64
N HIS A 340 7.02 -15.84 8.31
CA HIS A 340 7.82 -14.88 7.53
C HIS A 340 6.95 -13.68 7.12
N GLY A 341 6.62 -12.82 8.09
CA GLY A 341 5.82 -11.61 7.86
C GLY A 341 4.30 -11.81 7.93
N PRO A 342 3.51 -10.71 7.89
CA PRO A 342 2.05 -10.73 8.08
C PRO A 342 1.28 -11.60 7.08
N ALA A 343 1.67 -11.60 5.80
CA ALA A 343 0.99 -12.40 4.77
C ALA A 343 1.07 -13.89 5.09
N ARG A 344 2.27 -14.39 5.41
CA ARG A 344 2.48 -15.79 5.79
C ARG A 344 1.79 -16.15 7.10
N GLN A 345 1.64 -15.21 8.04
CA GLN A 345 0.86 -15.44 9.26
C GLN A 345 -0.62 -15.73 8.95
N ILE A 346 -1.23 -15.00 8.01
CA ILE A 346 -2.63 -15.23 7.60
C ILE A 346 -2.79 -16.55 6.85
N GLU A 347 -1.86 -16.90 5.96
CA GLU A 347 -1.86 -18.20 5.29
C GLU A 347 -1.77 -19.35 6.31
N VAL A 348 -0.88 -19.24 7.30
CA VAL A 348 -0.75 -20.25 8.37
C VAL A 348 -2.00 -20.30 9.23
N LEU A 349 -2.55 -19.15 9.63
CA LEU A 349 -3.81 -19.09 10.39
C LEU A 349 -4.93 -19.82 9.66
N ARG A 350 -5.03 -19.63 8.34
CA ARG A 350 -6.02 -20.28 7.49
C ARG A 350 -5.97 -21.80 7.59
N GLU A 351 -4.76 -22.38 7.54
CA GLU A 351 -4.55 -23.82 7.69
C GLU A 351 -4.88 -24.30 9.10
N VAL A 352 -4.47 -23.55 10.12
CA VAL A 352 -4.78 -23.88 11.52
C VAL A 352 -6.28 -23.89 11.76
N LEU A 353 -7.02 -22.90 11.24
CA LEU A 353 -8.48 -22.84 11.40
C LEU A 353 -9.19 -24.01 10.72
N LEU A 354 -8.76 -24.39 9.51
CA LEU A 354 -9.29 -25.58 8.85
C LEU A 354 -8.97 -26.85 9.61
N GLY A 355 -7.76 -26.96 10.15
CA GLY A 355 -7.36 -28.06 11.02
C GLY A 355 -8.26 -28.18 12.25
N LEU A 356 -8.45 -27.08 12.97
CA LEU A 356 -9.31 -27.04 14.16
C LEU A 356 -10.76 -27.42 13.85
N LEU A 357 -11.33 -26.91 12.75
CA LEU A 357 -12.70 -27.23 12.33
C LEU A 357 -12.82 -28.67 11.80
N SER A 358 -11.75 -29.23 11.22
CA SER A 358 -11.73 -30.61 10.73
C SER A 358 -11.49 -31.63 11.84
N ASP A 359 -10.83 -31.24 12.93
CA ASP A 359 -10.53 -32.14 14.06
C ASP A 359 -11.70 -32.21 15.06
N ASP A 360 -12.66 -31.28 15.02
CA ASP A 360 -13.83 -31.24 15.90
C ASP A 360 -15.10 -30.78 15.18
N ASP A 361 -16.00 -31.74 14.88
CA ASP A 361 -17.29 -31.48 14.22
C ASP A 361 -18.26 -30.62 15.05
N SER A 362 -18.02 -30.47 16.36
CA SER A 362 -18.83 -29.60 17.23
C SER A 362 -18.38 -28.14 17.20
N LEU A 363 -17.19 -27.86 16.64
CA LEU A 363 -16.62 -26.52 16.61
C LEU A 363 -17.22 -25.72 15.46
N GLU A 364 -17.86 -24.61 15.79
CA GLU A 364 -18.43 -23.72 14.78
C GLU A 364 -17.61 -22.43 14.64
N PRO A 365 -17.65 -21.76 13.47
CA PRO A 365 -17.01 -20.46 13.27
C PRO A 365 -17.29 -19.41 14.35
N ARG A 366 -18.47 -19.45 14.98
CA ARG A 366 -18.86 -18.50 16.05
C ARG A 366 -18.12 -18.71 17.37
N ASP A 367 -17.49 -19.87 17.54
CA ASP A 367 -16.74 -20.27 18.73
C ASP A 367 -15.26 -19.88 18.66
N ILE A 368 -14.84 -19.32 17.51
CA ILE A 368 -13.48 -18.90 17.23
C ILE A 368 -13.42 -17.36 17.17
N LEU A 369 -12.56 -16.79 18.00
CA LEU A 369 -12.27 -15.36 18.01
C LEU A 369 -10.85 -15.10 17.50
N ILE A 370 -10.71 -14.21 16.53
CA ILE A 370 -9.41 -13.74 16.04
C ILE A 370 -9.20 -12.31 16.51
N MET A 371 -8.11 -12.07 17.23
CA MET A 371 -7.71 -10.74 17.68
C MET A 371 -6.34 -10.38 17.13
N CYS A 372 -6.16 -9.14 16.67
CA CYS A 372 -4.86 -8.61 16.29
C CYS A 372 -4.62 -7.23 16.90
N PRO A 373 -3.37 -6.87 17.24
CA PRO A 373 -3.03 -5.53 17.73
C PRO A 373 -3.29 -4.44 16.69
N ASP A 374 -3.09 -4.76 15.40
CA ASP A 374 -3.31 -3.87 14.26
C ASP A 374 -4.24 -4.55 13.23
N ILE A 375 -5.52 -4.17 13.27
CA ILE A 375 -6.52 -4.73 12.33
C ILE A 375 -6.39 -4.16 10.93
N GLU A 376 -5.83 -2.95 10.79
CA GLU A 376 -5.75 -2.25 9.52
C GLU A 376 -4.68 -2.85 8.62
N ALA A 377 -3.52 -3.20 9.19
CA ALA A 377 -2.45 -3.89 8.47
C ALA A 377 -2.86 -5.31 7.99
N TYR A 378 -3.69 -6.01 8.76
CA TYR A 378 -4.07 -7.39 8.47
C TYR A 378 -5.35 -7.53 7.65
N ALA A 379 -6.22 -6.52 7.65
CA ALA A 379 -7.50 -6.55 6.96
C ALA A 379 -7.42 -6.94 5.47
N PRO A 380 -6.54 -6.33 4.64
CA PRO A 380 -6.40 -6.72 3.24
C PRO A 380 -5.93 -8.16 3.06
N LEU A 381 -5.04 -8.63 3.95
CA LEU A 381 -4.50 -9.99 3.92
C LEU A 381 -5.58 -11.01 4.29
N ILE A 382 -6.43 -10.70 5.27
CA ILE A 382 -7.58 -11.52 5.65
C ILE A 382 -8.60 -11.58 4.50
N ALA A 383 -8.90 -10.43 3.87
CA ALA A 383 -9.79 -10.40 2.72
C ALA A 383 -9.26 -11.29 1.58
N ALA A 384 -7.96 -11.18 1.25
CA ALA A 384 -7.31 -12.02 0.25
C ALA A 384 -7.30 -13.51 0.64
N GLY A 385 -7.05 -13.83 1.92
CA GLY A 385 -6.94 -15.20 2.41
C GLY A 385 -8.27 -15.96 2.51
N PHE A 386 -9.40 -15.27 2.72
CA PHE A 386 -10.71 -15.88 2.99
C PHE A 386 -11.84 -15.49 2.00
N GLY A 387 -11.65 -14.52 1.10
CA GLY A 387 -12.76 -13.89 0.35
C GLY A 387 -13.12 -14.41 -1.04
N LEU A 388 -12.42 -15.43 -1.59
CA LEU A 388 -12.49 -15.77 -3.02
C LEU A 388 -13.32 -17.03 -3.38
N GLY A 389 -14.07 -17.60 -2.43
CA GLY A 389 -14.56 -18.98 -2.51
C GLY A 389 -15.72 -19.21 -3.49
N GLU A 390 -16.46 -18.16 -3.82
CA GLU A 390 -17.57 -18.19 -4.78
C GLU A 390 -17.11 -17.86 -6.21
N VAL A 391 -15.95 -17.22 -6.36
CA VAL A 391 -15.46 -16.66 -7.63
C VAL A 391 -14.50 -17.60 -8.35
N VAL A 392 -13.73 -18.41 -7.61
CA VAL A 392 -12.67 -19.26 -8.17
C VAL A 392 -12.94 -20.74 -7.88
N PRO A 393 -13.38 -21.54 -8.88
CA PRO A 393 -13.48 -22.99 -8.74
C PRO A 393 -12.12 -23.63 -8.42
N GLY A 394 -12.08 -24.54 -7.44
CA GLY A 394 -10.83 -25.22 -7.03
C GLY A 394 -9.91 -24.40 -6.12
N ALA A 395 -10.35 -23.23 -5.65
CA ALA A 395 -9.60 -22.42 -4.69
C ALA A 395 -9.48 -23.07 -3.30
N HIS A 396 -8.57 -22.52 -2.49
CA HIS A 396 -8.32 -22.97 -1.14
C HIS A 396 -9.61 -23.10 -0.29
N PRO A 397 -9.84 -24.20 0.45
CA PRO A 397 -11.12 -24.47 1.13
C PRO A 397 -11.57 -23.36 2.10
N ALA A 398 -10.63 -22.73 2.78
CA ALA A 398 -10.92 -21.64 3.71
C ALA A 398 -11.55 -20.40 3.07
N HIS A 399 -11.51 -20.24 1.74
CA HIS A 399 -12.26 -19.15 1.11
C HIS A 399 -13.78 -19.30 1.23
N ARG A 400 -14.27 -20.43 1.73
CA ARG A 400 -15.68 -20.66 2.08
C ARG A 400 -16.03 -20.17 3.48
N LEU A 401 -15.03 -19.88 4.32
CA LEU A 401 -15.26 -19.40 5.68
C LEU A 401 -15.72 -17.95 5.63
N ARG A 402 -16.89 -17.69 6.18
CA ARG A 402 -17.42 -16.32 6.31
C ARG A 402 -16.69 -15.61 7.42
N VAL A 403 -15.89 -14.60 7.06
CA VAL A 403 -15.14 -13.75 7.99
C VAL A 403 -15.78 -12.36 8.07
N ARG A 404 -15.90 -11.82 9.28
CA ARG A 404 -16.35 -10.46 9.54
C ARG A 404 -15.26 -9.68 10.27
N LEU A 405 -14.82 -8.60 9.65
CA LEU A 405 -13.89 -7.64 10.22
C LEU A 405 -14.68 -6.60 11.03
N ALA A 406 -14.40 -6.50 12.32
CA ALA A 406 -14.89 -5.44 13.19
C ALA A 406 -13.84 -4.30 13.26
N ASP A 407 -14.24 -3.17 13.87
CA ASP A 407 -13.36 -2.04 14.19
C ASP A 407 -12.66 -1.34 13.00
N ARG A 408 -13.20 -1.44 11.77
CA ARG A 408 -12.61 -0.79 10.58
C ARG A 408 -12.82 0.73 10.57
N ALA A 409 -11.85 1.47 10.06
CA ALA A 409 -11.97 2.91 9.79
C ALA A 409 -13.13 3.23 8.83
N LEU A 410 -13.77 4.38 9.04
CA LEU A 410 -14.89 4.82 8.19
C LEU A 410 -14.46 5.02 6.74
N VAL A 411 -13.25 5.50 6.53
CA VAL A 411 -12.62 5.71 5.22
C VAL A 411 -12.58 4.43 4.38
N GLN A 412 -12.50 3.26 5.02
CA GLN A 412 -12.41 1.98 4.32
C GLN A 412 -13.77 1.30 4.09
N THR A 413 -14.80 1.77 4.80
CA THR A 413 -16.17 1.24 4.66
C THR A 413 -17.04 2.14 3.78
N ASN A 414 -16.68 3.41 3.65
CA ASN A 414 -17.36 4.39 2.81
C ASN A 414 -16.39 5.04 1.81
N PRO A 415 -16.45 4.67 0.52
CA PRO A 415 -15.59 5.19 -0.54
C PRO A 415 -15.62 6.73 -0.69
N LEU A 416 -16.71 7.41 -0.35
CA LEU A 416 -16.77 8.88 -0.44
C LEU A 416 -15.88 9.56 0.60
N LEU A 417 -15.76 8.97 1.79
CA LEU A 417 -14.81 9.45 2.81
C LEU A 417 -13.35 9.19 2.40
N ALA A 418 -13.09 8.11 1.64
CA ALA A 418 -11.79 7.89 1.01
C ALA A 418 -11.44 8.96 -0.02
N VAL A 419 -12.38 9.30 -0.91
CA VAL A 419 -12.20 10.39 -1.87
C VAL A 419 -11.99 11.74 -1.16
N ALA A 420 -12.74 12.03 -0.09
CA ALA A 420 -12.54 13.24 0.71
C ALA A 420 -11.12 13.31 1.29
N SER A 421 -10.61 12.20 1.82
CA SER A 421 -9.24 12.09 2.34
C SER A 421 -8.20 12.29 1.22
N GLN A 422 -8.41 11.70 0.05
CA GLN A 422 -7.53 11.86 -1.11
C GLN A 422 -7.50 13.30 -1.65
N LEU A 423 -8.65 14.00 -1.65
CA LEU A 423 -8.72 15.42 -2.04
C LEU A 423 -7.91 16.32 -1.10
N LEU A 424 -7.97 16.09 0.21
CA LEU A 424 -7.15 16.83 1.17
C LEU A 424 -5.66 16.57 1.00
N MET A 425 -5.28 15.33 0.67
CA MET A 425 -3.89 14.98 0.36
C MET A 425 -3.42 15.69 -0.91
N LEU A 426 -4.23 15.68 -1.98
CA LEU A 426 -3.95 16.39 -3.22
C LEU A 426 -3.80 17.90 -3.03
N ALA A 427 -4.64 18.52 -2.20
CA ALA A 427 -4.59 19.95 -1.91
C ALA A 427 -3.25 20.41 -1.33
N GLY A 428 -2.49 19.51 -0.71
CA GLY A 428 -1.15 19.77 -0.19
C GLY A 428 -0.02 19.18 -1.03
N SER A 429 -0.34 18.52 -2.15
CA SER A 429 0.64 17.80 -2.98
C SER A 429 1.00 18.61 -4.24
N ARG A 430 1.83 18.02 -5.10
CA ARG A 430 2.14 18.55 -6.43
C ARG A 430 1.08 18.19 -7.47
N VAL A 431 0.04 17.45 -7.11
CA VAL A 431 -0.98 16.92 -8.02
C VAL A 431 -0.30 16.16 -9.17
N THR A 432 0.40 15.08 -8.83
CA THR A 432 1.16 14.31 -9.81
C THR A 432 0.25 13.54 -10.77
N ALA A 433 0.79 13.12 -11.90
CA ALA A 433 0.05 12.36 -12.88
C ALA A 433 -0.52 11.07 -12.26
N SER A 434 0.31 10.36 -11.49
CA SER A 434 -0.08 9.15 -10.77
C SER A 434 -1.17 9.40 -9.72
N GLU A 435 -1.11 10.49 -8.95
CA GLU A 435 -2.11 10.80 -7.92
C GLU A 435 -3.52 11.04 -8.53
N VAL A 436 -3.59 11.79 -9.63
CA VAL A 436 -4.86 12.07 -10.33
C VAL A 436 -5.44 10.80 -10.95
N LEU A 437 -4.59 9.94 -11.53
CA LEU A 437 -5.05 8.65 -12.05
C LEU A 437 -5.55 7.73 -10.92
N ASN A 438 -4.87 7.69 -9.77
CA ASN A 438 -5.33 6.91 -8.62
C ASN A 438 -6.73 7.33 -8.16
N ILE A 439 -7.06 8.63 -8.19
CA ILE A 439 -8.42 9.10 -7.90
C ILE A 439 -9.39 8.72 -9.02
N ALA A 440 -8.98 8.77 -10.29
CA ALA A 440 -9.81 8.31 -11.42
C ALA A 440 -10.19 6.83 -11.30
N HIS A 441 -9.35 6.00 -10.65
CA HIS A 441 -9.63 4.60 -10.37
C HIS A 441 -10.63 4.37 -9.22
N ALA A 442 -10.93 5.37 -8.38
CA ALA A 442 -11.89 5.21 -7.28
C ALA A 442 -13.29 4.95 -7.84
N GLU A 443 -13.97 3.91 -7.35
CA GLU A 443 -15.26 3.45 -7.88
C GLU A 443 -16.33 4.57 -7.99
N PRO A 444 -16.53 5.44 -6.98
CA PRO A 444 -17.47 6.56 -7.13
C PRO A 444 -17.07 7.59 -8.20
N VAL A 445 -15.77 7.75 -8.47
CA VAL A 445 -15.26 8.65 -9.51
C VAL A 445 -15.45 8.01 -10.89
N ARG A 446 -15.12 6.72 -11.02
CA ARG A 446 -15.43 5.94 -12.23
C ARG A 446 -16.90 6.00 -12.57
N ALA A 447 -17.78 5.86 -11.58
CA ALA A 447 -19.22 5.98 -11.77
C ALA A 447 -19.64 7.38 -12.23
N ARG A 448 -18.99 8.45 -11.75
CA ARG A 448 -19.30 9.84 -12.15
C ARG A 448 -18.95 10.14 -13.59
N PHE A 449 -17.79 9.70 -14.06
CA PHE A 449 -17.25 10.01 -15.40
C PHE A 449 -17.38 8.85 -16.39
N GLY A 450 -17.95 7.72 -15.98
CA GLY A 450 -18.16 6.54 -16.82
C GLY A 450 -16.87 5.83 -17.23
N PHE A 451 -15.81 5.88 -16.41
CA PHE A 451 -14.52 5.28 -16.76
C PHE A 451 -14.53 3.75 -16.63
N THR A 452 -14.37 3.07 -17.77
CA THR A 452 -14.08 1.64 -17.84
C THR A 452 -12.60 1.34 -17.57
N ASP A 453 -12.21 0.07 -17.45
CA ASP A 453 -10.79 -0.27 -17.32
C ASP A 453 -10.01 0.11 -18.59
N ASP A 454 -10.57 -0.17 -19.78
CA ASP A 454 -10.01 0.25 -21.07
C ASP A 454 -9.87 1.78 -21.18
N ASP A 455 -10.83 2.54 -20.67
CA ASP A 455 -10.75 4.01 -20.64
C ASP A 455 -9.56 4.48 -19.81
N LEU A 456 -9.32 3.89 -18.63
CA LEU A 456 -8.22 4.26 -17.74
C LEU A 456 -6.85 3.89 -18.32
N GLU A 457 -6.75 2.77 -19.04
CA GLU A 457 -5.55 2.42 -19.80
C GLU A 457 -5.29 3.42 -20.94
N ASN A 458 -6.32 3.77 -21.71
CA ASN A 458 -6.19 4.77 -22.78
C ASN A 458 -5.86 6.17 -22.23
N ILE A 459 -6.46 6.58 -21.11
CA ILE A 459 -6.10 7.82 -20.40
C ILE A 459 -4.62 7.77 -20.01
N THR A 460 -4.12 6.65 -19.49
CA THR A 460 -2.71 6.48 -19.13
C THR A 460 -1.79 6.66 -20.35
N VAL A 461 -2.18 6.13 -21.51
CA VAL A 461 -1.45 6.36 -22.77
C VAL A 461 -1.46 7.83 -23.17
N LEU A 462 -2.63 8.50 -23.13
CA LEU A 462 -2.76 9.92 -23.45
C LEU A 462 -1.92 10.80 -22.53
N VAL A 463 -1.90 10.52 -21.22
CA VAL A 463 -1.08 11.22 -20.21
C VAL A 463 0.40 11.09 -20.54
N LYS A 464 0.87 9.88 -20.90
CA LYS A 464 2.26 9.64 -21.31
C LYS A 464 2.61 10.40 -22.59
N GLN A 465 1.79 10.27 -23.63
CA GLN A 465 2.05 10.88 -24.95
C GLN A 465 1.98 12.42 -24.93
N SER A 466 1.13 12.98 -24.06
CA SER A 466 1.03 14.42 -23.84
C SER A 466 2.09 14.97 -22.87
N ASN A 467 2.94 14.09 -22.31
CA ASN A 467 4.00 14.40 -21.36
C ASN A 467 3.50 15.11 -20.08
N ILE A 468 2.32 14.75 -19.56
CA ILE A 468 1.82 15.25 -18.27
C ILE A 468 2.64 14.61 -17.14
N ARG A 469 3.06 15.43 -16.15
CA ARG A 469 3.89 15.00 -15.01
C ARG A 469 3.29 15.38 -13.67
N TRP A 470 3.06 16.68 -13.45
CA TRP A 470 2.47 17.18 -12.20
C TRP A 470 2.00 18.62 -12.35
N GLY A 471 1.13 19.05 -11.43
CA GLY A 471 0.61 20.41 -11.34
C GLY A 471 -0.54 20.65 -12.30
N LEU A 472 -1.56 21.34 -11.82
CA LEU A 472 -2.76 21.66 -12.60
C LEU A 472 -2.42 22.60 -13.75
N ASP A 473 -1.75 23.71 -13.45
CA ASP A 473 -1.36 24.75 -14.39
C ASP A 473 -0.08 25.47 -13.93
N ARG A 474 0.22 26.63 -14.53
CA ARG A 474 1.37 27.46 -14.16
C ARG A 474 1.21 28.11 -12.78
N GLU A 475 0.02 28.56 -12.42
CA GLU A 475 -0.22 29.29 -11.17
C GLU A 475 -0.07 28.34 -9.98
N HIS A 476 -0.62 27.14 -10.07
CA HIS A 476 -0.47 26.05 -9.10
C HIS A 476 1.00 25.69 -8.82
N ARG A 477 1.89 25.87 -9.80
CA ARG A 477 3.32 25.57 -9.64
C ARG A 477 4.15 26.67 -8.97
N THR A 478 3.63 27.89 -8.93
CA THR A 478 4.34 29.06 -8.40
C THR A 478 4.84 28.85 -6.95
N PRO A 479 4.05 28.28 -6.02
CA PRO A 479 4.53 27.99 -4.65
C PRO A 479 5.71 27.02 -4.57
N PHE A 480 5.93 26.22 -5.62
CA PHE A 480 7.04 25.26 -5.71
C PHE A 480 8.28 25.85 -6.41
N GLY A 481 8.27 27.16 -6.71
CA GLY A 481 9.38 27.84 -7.38
C GLY A 481 9.47 27.55 -8.88
N VAL A 482 8.35 27.15 -9.50
CA VAL A 482 8.28 26.76 -10.92
C VAL A 482 7.25 27.61 -11.66
N ASP A 483 7.64 28.24 -12.77
CA ASP A 483 6.84 29.24 -13.50
C ASP A 483 6.52 28.87 -14.96
N PHE A 484 6.76 27.61 -15.35
CA PHE A 484 6.52 27.12 -16.70
C PHE A 484 5.33 26.15 -16.79
N ILE A 485 4.62 26.22 -17.93
CA ILE A 485 3.38 25.47 -18.17
C ILE A 485 3.63 24.04 -18.65
N GLN A 486 4.80 23.75 -19.22
CA GLN A 486 5.15 22.44 -19.79
C GLN A 486 4.96 21.34 -18.75
N ASN A 487 4.45 20.18 -19.19
CA ASN A 487 4.26 19.01 -18.35
C ASN A 487 3.20 19.15 -17.23
N THR A 488 2.39 20.22 -17.24
CA THR A 488 1.19 20.34 -16.40
C THR A 488 0.01 19.57 -16.99
N TRP A 489 -1.02 19.37 -16.19
CA TRP A 489 -2.30 18.83 -16.64
C TRP A 489 -2.95 19.72 -17.71
N GLN A 490 -3.01 21.04 -17.49
CA GLN A 490 -3.52 21.98 -18.49
C GLN A 490 -2.76 21.87 -19.81
N PHE A 491 -1.43 21.84 -19.78
CA PHE A 491 -0.60 21.69 -20.98
C PHE A 491 -0.91 20.41 -21.76
N GLY A 492 -1.00 19.27 -21.09
CA GLY A 492 -1.26 18.01 -21.78
C GLY A 492 -2.70 17.91 -22.30
N LEU A 493 -3.68 18.39 -21.54
CA LEU A 493 -5.08 18.43 -21.96
C LEU A 493 -5.28 19.36 -23.15
N ASP A 494 -4.66 20.53 -23.17
CA ASP A 494 -4.71 21.44 -24.31
C ASP A 494 -4.19 20.75 -25.57
N ARG A 495 -3.12 19.94 -25.46
CA ARG A 495 -2.56 19.17 -26.59
C ARG A 495 -3.52 18.08 -27.05
N ILE A 496 -4.12 17.33 -26.13
CA ILE A 496 -5.11 16.28 -26.42
C ILE A 496 -6.34 16.89 -27.12
N LEU A 497 -6.90 17.97 -26.57
CA LEU A 497 -8.09 18.63 -27.11
C LEU A 497 -7.81 19.34 -28.44
N ALA A 498 -6.63 19.94 -28.61
CA ALA A 498 -6.21 20.48 -29.91
C ALA A 498 -6.09 19.37 -30.96
N GLY A 499 -5.62 18.18 -30.58
CA GLY A 499 -5.56 16.98 -31.42
C GLY A 499 -6.92 16.51 -31.96
N VAL A 500 -8.00 16.76 -31.21
CA VAL A 500 -9.37 16.48 -31.68
C VAL A 500 -9.76 17.41 -32.84
N ALA A 501 -9.32 18.66 -32.81
CA ALA A 501 -9.75 19.69 -33.75
C ALA A 501 -8.80 19.88 -34.94
N MET A 502 -7.51 19.54 -34.77
CA MET A 502 -6.44 19.80 -35.71
C MET A 502 -5.55 18.56 -35.85
N SER A 503 -5.26 18.17 -37.10
CA SER A 503 -4.24 17.16 -37.38
C SER A 503 -2.84 17.77 -37.31
N ASP A 504 -1.84 16.96 -36.92
CA ASP A 504 -0.41 17.37 -36.92
C ASP A 504 0.08 17.73 -38.33
N ASP A 505 -0.57 17.22 -39.39
CA ASP A 505 -0.30 17.57 -40.80
C ASP A 505 -0.47 19.08 -41.09
N SER A 506 -1.26 19.78 -40.28
CA SER A 506 -1.40 21.23 -40.39
C SER A 506 -0.13 22.00 -40.01
N GLN A 507 0.81 21.36 -39.31
CA GLN A 507 2.04 21.95 -38.76
C GLN A 507 1.78 23.25 -38.00
N ALA A 508 0.58 23.38 -37.45
CA ALA A 508 0.07 24.57 -36.79
C ALA A 508 -0.06 24.33 -35.30
N TRP A 509 0.12 25.40 -34.51
CA TRP A 509 0.01 25.37 -33.06
C TRP A 509 -0.73 26.61 -32.56
N ILE A 510 -1.29 26.52 -31.36
CA ILE A 510 -1.97 27.62 -30.69
C ILE A 510 -1.14 28.02 -29.47
N GLY A 511 -0.41 29.14 -29.55
CA GLY A 511 0.44 29.60 -28.46
C GLY A 511 1.54 28.58 -28.11
N THR A 512 1.41 27.90 -26.96
CA THR A 512 2.29 26.83 -26.48
C THR A 512 1.81 25.41 -26.82
N THR A 513 0.64 25.28 -27.42
CA THR A 513 -0.06 24.01 -27.62
C THR A 513 0.13 23.49 -29.03
N LEU A 514 0.86 22.38 -29.15
CA LEU A 514 0.96 21.61 -30.39
C LEU A 514 -0.02 20.41 -30.31
N PRO A 515 -0.93 20.22 -31.29
CA PRO A 515 -1.90 19.12 -31.30
C PRO A 515 -1.26 17.73 -31.08
N LEU A 516 -2.00 16.84 -30.42
CA LEU A 516 -1.62 15.43 -30.30
C LEU A 516 -2.31 14.62 -31.40
N ASP A 517 -1.52 13.99 -32.27
CA ASP A 517 -2.04 13.30 -33.47
C ASP A 517 -2.81 12.00 -33.17
N ASP A 518 -2.58 11.36 -32.01
CA ASP A 518 -3.11 10.02 -31.66
C ASP A 518 -4.52 10.05 -31.03
N VAL A 519 -5.28 11.14 -31.27
CA VAL A 519 -6.66 11.29 -30.78
C VAL A 519 -7.64 10.98 -31.90
N SER A 520 -7.82 9.68 -32.16
CA SER A 520 -8.79 9.18 -33.13
C SER A 520 -10.24 9.56 -32.78
N SER A 521 -11.14 9.58 -33.77
CA SER A 521 -12.53 10.02 -33.59
C SER A 521 -13.31 9.24 -32.51
N ASN A 522 -12.95 7.98 -32.24
CA ASN A 522 -13.55 7.16 -31.18
C ASN A 522 -13.04 7.51 -29.76
N ARG A 523 -11.99 8.33 -29.62
CA ARG A 523 -11.40 8.76 -28.34
C ARG A 523 -11.82 10.17 -27.93
N VAL A 524 -12.57 10.89 -28.77
CA VAL A 524 -13.00 12.27 -28.53
C VAL A 524 -13.83 12.39 -27.25
N GLU A 525 -14.79 11.49 -27.04
CA GLU A 525 -15.61 11.47 -25.84
C GLU A 525 -14.78 11.21 -24.58
N LEU A 526 -13.82 10.28 -24.65
CA LEU A 526 -12.90 10.00 -23.54
C LEU A 526 -12.04 11.22 -23.19
N ALA A 527 -11.49 11.91 -24.19
CA ALA A 527 -10.73 13.14 -23.99
C ALA A 527 -11.57 14.24 -23.33
N GLY A 528 -12.84 14.38 -23.73
CA GLY A 528 -13.79 15.30 -23.09
C GLY A 528 -14.08 14.95 -21.63
N ARG A 529 -14.35 13.66 -21.34
CA ARG A 529 -14.60 13.18 -19.97
C ARG A 529 -13.37 13.33 -19.08
N LEU A 530 -12.17 13.10 -19.61
CA LEU A 530 -10.90 13.35 -18.91
C LEU A 530 -10.71 14.83 -18.60
N ALA A 531 -10.94 15.72 -19.57
CA ALA A 531 -10.84 17.17 -19.37
C ALA A 531 -11.85 17.67 -18.32
N GLU A 532 -13.10 17.17 -18.36
CA GLU A 532 -14.12 17.49 -17.35
C GLU A 532 -13.71 17.00 -15.95
N PHE A 533 -13.18 15.78 -15.85
CA PHE A 533 -12.69 15.22 -14.59
C PHE A 533 -11.57 16.08 -14.00
N VAL A 534 -10.52 16.36 -14.78
CA VAL A 534 -9.37 17.14 -14.30
C VAL A 534 -9.77 18.57 -13.96
N SER A 535 -10.68 19.19 -14.74
CA SER A 535 -11.18 20.53 -14.43
C SER A 535 -11.94 20.57 -13.10
N ARG A 536 -12.85 19.61 -12.85
CA ARG A 536 -13.59 19.51 -11.59
C ARG A 536 -12.70 19.17 -10.40
N LEU A 537 -11.73 18.28 -10.62
CA LEU A 537 -10.72 17.95 -9.62
C LEU A 537 -9.88 19.17 -9.26
N GLY A 538 -9.36 19.89 -10.26
CA GLY A 538 -8.57 21.10 -10.08
C GLY A 538 -9.33 22.17 -9.31
N GLY A 539 -10.56 22.47 -9.71
CA GLY A 539 -11.41 23.41 -8.98
C GLY A 539 -11.70 22.97 -7.54
N SER A 540 -11.85 21.66 -7.29
CA SER A 540 -12.02 21.12 -5.94
C SER A 540 -10.74 21.28 -5.11
N VAL A 541 -9.57 21.00 -5.67
CA VAL A 541 -8.25 21.14 -5.02
C VAL A 541 -7.95 22.61 -4.71
N GLU A 542 -8.17 23.53 -5.65
CA GLU A 542 -8.01 24.98 -5.45
C GLU A 542 -8.96 25.51 -4.37
N SER A 543 -10.19 24.98 -4.33
CA SER A 543 -11.16 25.29 -3.28
C SER A 543 -10.74 24.79 -1.89
N LEU A 544 -9.64 24.04 -1.77
CA LEU A 544 -9.07 23.52 -0.53
C LEU A 544 -7.71 24.18 -0.20
N SER A 545 -7.50 25.42 -0.64
CA SER A 545 -6.28 26.20 -0.40
C SER A 545 -6.48 27.36 0.60
N GLY A 546 -5.38 27.91 1.14
CA GLY A 546 -5.41 29.10 2.00
C GLY A 546 -5.91 28.85 3.43
N ALA A 547 -6.29 29.93 4.11
CA ALA A 547 -6.90 29.89 5.45
C ALA A 547 -8.36 30.38 5.35
N ARG A 548 -9.28 29.64 5.95
CA ARG A 548 -10.72 29.95 5.93
C ARG A 548 -11.43 29.32 7.13
N PRO A 549 -12.67 29.76 7.44
CA PRO A 549 -13.50 29.14 8.47
C PRO A 549 -13.67 27.63 8.31
N LEU A 550 -13.73 26.88 9.43
CA LEU A 550 -14.00 25.43 9.44
C LEU A 550 -15.26 25.06 8.63
N ARG A 551 -16.33 25.85 8.76
CA ARG A 551 -17.58 25.60 8.01
C ARG A 551 -17.37 25.62 6.49
N ASP A 552 -16.54 26.54 6.01
CA ASP A 552 -16.30 26.73 4.59
C ASP A 552 -15.37 25.63 4.06
N TRP A 553 -14.43 25.16 4.89
CA TRP A 553 -13.62 23.98 4.60
C TRP A 553 -14.45 22.72 4.40
N LEU A 554 -15.35 22.42 5.34
CA LEU A 554 -16.15 21.20 5.27
C LEU A 554 -17.19 21.28 4.14
N SER A 555 -17.73 22.47 3.86
CA SER A 555 -18.58 22.70 2.69
C SER A 555 -17.81 22.48 1.40
N ALA A 556 -16.66 23.15 1.22
CA ALA A 556 -15.85 23.01 0.01
C ALA A 556 -15.41 21.56 -0.23
N LEU A 557 -15.06 20.83 0.83
CA LEU A 557 -14.72 19.41 0.72
C LEU A 557 -15.92 18.54 0.33
N ALA A 558 -17.10 18.77 0.94
CA ALA A 558 -18.31 18.03 0.59
C ALA A 558 -18.75 18.32 -0.86
N ASP A 559 -18.69 19.59 -1.27
CA ASP A 559 -19.02 20.03 -2.62
C ASP A 559 -18.04 19.44 -3.64
N GLY A 560 -16.74 19.43 -3.33
CA GLY A 560 -15.70 18.80 -4.16
C GLY A 560 -15.94 17.30 -4.34
N VAL A 561 -16.24 16.57 -3.26
CA VAL A 561 -16.60 15.14 -3.34
C VAL A 561 -17.85 14.94 -4.19
N ALA A 562 -18.91 15.70 -3.97
CA ALA A 562 -20.15 15.60 -4.74
C ALA A 562 -19.95 15.92 -6.23
N LEU A 563 -19.02 16.82 -6.55
CA LEU A 563 -18.73 17.23 -7.93
C LEU A 563 -18.07 16.10 -8.74
N ILE A 564 -17.16 15.35 -8.11
CA ILE A 564 -16.33 14.32 -8.77
C ILE A 564 -16.81 12.87 -8.53
N THR A 565 -17.83 12.65 -7.70
CA THR A 565 -18.32 11.29 -7.40
C THR A 565 -19.79 11.09 -7.76
N ARG A 566 -20.17 9.83 -7.96
CA ARG A 566 -21.56 9.37 -8.07
C ARG A 566 -21.67 8.01 -7.39
N VAL A 567 -22.74 7.82 -6.61
CA VAL A 567 -23.09 6.53 -5.99
C VAL A 567 -24.37 5.98 -6.61
N THR A 568 -24.59 4.67 -6.48
CA THR A 568 -25.85 4.03 -6.85
C THR A 568 -26.94 4.32 -5.82
N ASP A 569 -28.20 4.01 -6.13
CA ASP A 569 -29.31 4.18 -5.18
C ASP A 569 -29.16 3.27 -3.94
N GLU A 570 -28.61 2.06 -4.11
CA GLU A 570 -28.30 1.14 -3.01
C GLU A 570 -27.23 1.71 -2.07
N ASP A 571 -26.35 2.56 -2.59
CA ASP A 571 -25.24 3.20 -1.89
C ASP A 571 -25.52 4.64 -1.44
N ALA A 572 -26.76 5.13 -1.55
CA ALA A 572 -27.13 6.49 -1.12
C ALA A 572 -26.84 6.77 0.37
N TRP A 573 -26.74 5.72 1.19
CA TRP A 573 -26.33 5.81 2.59
C TRP A 573 -24.91 6.38 2.77
N GLN A 574 -24.02 6.21 1.79
CA GLN A 574 -22.64 6.67 1.82
C GLN A 574 -22.56 8.20 1.90
N MET A 575 -23.37 8.90 1.08
CA MET A 575 -23.44 10.36 1.08
C MET A 575 -24.05 10.88 2.39
N SER A 576 -25.13 10.25 2.84
CA SER A 576 -25.76 10.60 4.12
C SER A 576 -24.79 10.45 5.29
N GLN A 577 -23.92 9.43 5.27
CA GLN A 577 -22.90 9.26 6.28
C GLN A 577 -21.81 10.34 6.22
N LEU A 578 -21.31 10.68 5.02
CA LEU A 578 -20.33 11.76 4.86
C LEU A 578 -20.84 13.08 5.47
N GLN A 579 -22.08 13.45 5.15
CA GLN A 579 -22.72 14.65 5.71
C GLN A 579 -22.88 14.57 7.23
N ARG A 580 -23.25 13.40 7.78
CA ARG A 580 -23.36 13.20 9.23
C ARG A 580 -22.02 13.40 9.95
N GLU A 581 -20.93 12.87 9.43
CA GLU A 581 -19.61 13.02 10.07
C GLU A 581 -19.15 14.48 10.04
N PHE A 582 -19.33 15.20 8.94
CA PHE A 582 -18.97 16.62 8.86
C PHE A 582 -19.85 17.49 9.78
N ASN A 583 -21.16 17.19 9.87
CA ASN A 583 -22.04 17.88 10.80
C ASN A 583 -21.67 17.62 12.27
N GLN A 584 -21.21 16.41 12.62
CA GLN A 584 -20.70 16.15 13.97
C GLN A 584 -19.48 17.00 14.32
N VAL A 585 -18.57 17.21 13.36
CA VAL A 585 -17.42 18.11 13.54
C VAL A 585 -17.88 19.54 13.79
N LEU A 586 -18.83 20.04 13.00
CA LEU A 586 -19.39 21.39 13.17
C LEU A 586 -20.12 21.57 14.50
N GLN A 587 -20.89 20.57 14.92
CA GLN A 587 -21.57 20.58 16.22
C GLN A 587 -20.58 20.69 17.38
N ARG A 588 -19.46 19.96 17.30
CA ARG A 588 -18.39 20.03 18.32
C ARG A 588 -17.66 21.37 18.34
N ALA A 589 -17.51 22.02 17.19
CA ALA A 589 -16.99 23.39 17.11
C ALA A 589 -17.97 24.42 17.70
N GLY A 590 -19.28 24.17 17.58
CA GLY A 590 -20.33 25.04 18.08
C GLY A 590 -20.20 26.46 17.50
N GLY A 591 -20.26 27.48 18.35
CA GLY A 591 -20.07 28.88 17.95
C GLY A 591 -18.67 29.23 17.42
N ARG A 592 -17.72 28.28 17.46
CA ARG A 592 -16.34 28.44 16.96
C ARG A 592 -16.11 27.80 15.59
N ALA A 593 -17.19 27.43 14.88
CA ALA A 593 -17.11 26.95 13.50
C ALA A 593 -16.55 28.01 12.52
N ASP A 594 -16.40 29.26 12.96
CA ASP A 594 -15.81 30.37 12.23
C ASP A 594 -14.30 30.58 12.52
N ILE A 595 -13.69 29.73 13.34
CA ILE A 595 -12.23 29.73 13.52
C ILE A 595 -11.54 29.45 12.18
N GLU A 596 -10.55 30.27 11.86
CA GLU A 596 -9.70 30.05 10.69
C GLU A 596 -8.87 28.78 10.85
N MET A 597 -9.02 27.91 9.88
CA MET A 597 -8.33 26.64 9.75
C MET A 597 -7.47 26.67 8.49
N ARG A 598 -6.36 25.94 8.51
CA ARG A 598 -5.51 25.67 7.34
C ARG A 598 -5.68 24.22 6.89
N LEU A 599 -5.17 23.90 5.72
CA LEU A 599 -5.22 22.53 5.19
C LEU A 599 -4.68 21.50 6.19
N ALA A 600 -3.51 21.78 6.79
CA ALA A 600 -2.90 20.89 7.78
C ALA A 600 -3.78 20.67 9.03
N ASP A 601 -4.51 21.71 9.45
CA ASP A 601 -5.43 21.62 10.59
C ASP A 601 -6.62 20.71 10.27
N VAL A 602 -7.23 20.91 9.10
CA VAL A 602 -8.38 20.12 8.63
C VAL A 602 -7.99 18.67 8.35
N HIS A 603 -6.81 18.46 7.77
CA HIS A 603 -6.25 17.13 7.56
C HIS A 603 -6.09 16.40 8.91
N ALA A 604 -5.40 17.02 9.89
CA ALA A 604 -5.23 16.43 11.22
C ALA A 604 -6.56 16.16 11.94
N LEU A 605 -7.52 17.08 11.85
CA LEU A 605 -8.88 16.94 12.36
C LEU A 605 -9.60 15.72 11.76
N LEU A 606 -9.63 15.60 10.44
CA LEU A 606 -10.38 14.55 9.76
C LEU A 606 -9.68 13.19 9.85
N THR A 607 -8.35 13.13 9.84
CA THR A 607 -7.60 11.89 10.12
C THR A 607 -8.00 11.31 11.47
N GLY A 608 -8.04 12.13 12.53
CA GLY A 608 -8.46 11.66 13.85
C GLY A 608 -9.96 11.37 13.96
N HIS A 609 -10.80 12.14 13.28
CA HIS A 609 -12.25 11.97 13.31
C HIS A 609 -12.70 10.69 12.60
N LEU A 610 -12.08 10.34 11.47
CA LEU A 610 -12.45 9.22 10.60
C LEU A 610 -11.67 7.91 10.88
N ALA A 611 -10.76 7.93 11.87
CA ALA A 611 -10.00 6.76 12.31
C ALA A 611 -10.90 5.60 12.80
N ALA A 612 -10.34 4.39 12.79
CA ALA A 612 -10.96 3.18 13.31
C ALA A 612 -11.51 3.34 14.74
N ARG A 613 -12.75 2.89 14.95
CA ARG A 613 -13.40 2.88 16.27
C ARG A 613 -14.18 1.58 16.47
N PRO A 614 -14.22 1.03 17.69
CA PRO A 614 -15.09 -0.10 17.99
C PRO A 614 -16.56 0.22 17.74
N THR A 615 -17.23 -0.57 16.90
CA THR A 615 -18.65 -0.39 16.59
C THR A 615 -19.50 -1.55 17.13
N ARG A 616 -20.82 -1.38 17.24
CA ARG A 616 -21.75 -2.48 17.59
C ARG A 616 -21.87 -3.54 16.47
N ALA A 617 -21.52 -3.16 15.24
CA ALA A 617 -21.69 -4.00 14.07
C ALA A 617 -20.73 -5.20 14.10
N ASN A 618 -21.14 -6.32 13.49
CA ASN A 618 -20.28 -7.46 13.15
C ASN A 618 -19.81 -8.40 14.27
N PHE A 619 -20.25 -8.25 15.52
CA PHE A 619 -19.96 -9.22 16.59
C PHE A 619 -21.05 -10.31 16.69
N ARG A 620 -20.65 -11.57 16.88
CA ARG A 620 -21.54 -12.72 17.22
C ARG A 620 -22.71 -12.90 16.23
N THR A 621 -22.42 -12.84 14.94
CA THR A 621 -23.37 -13.03 13.81
C THR A 621 -23.42 -14.46 13.27
N GLY A 622 -22.74 -15.41 13.92
CA GLY A 622 -22.58 -16.79 13.43
C GLY A 622 -21.39 -17.00 12.48
N THR A 623 -20.59 -15.96 12.24
CA THR A 623 -19.40 -15.96 11.37
C THR A 623 -18.11 -15.83 12.18
N LEU A 624 -16.96 -16.14 11.57
CA LEU A 624 -15.65 -15.86 12.17
C LEU A 624 -15.51 -14.35 12.42
N THR A 625 -15.18 -13.97 13.64
CA THR A 625 -15.01 -12.57 14.02
C THR A 625 -13.52 -12.23 14.12
N VAL A 626 -13.11 -11.17 13.44
CA VAL A 626 -11.76 -10.59 13.58
C VAL A 626 -11.91 -9.17 14.12
N CYS A 627 -11.19 -8.85 15.19
CA CYS A 627 -11.27 -7.54 15.84
C CYS A 627 -9.93 -7.12 16.45
N THR A 628 -9.88 -5.89 16.95
CA THR A 628 -8.79 -5.47 17.84
C THR A 628 -8.90 -6.18 19.21
N MET A 629 -7.85 -6.12 20.03
CA MET A 629 -7.82 -6.88 21.30
C MET A 629 -8.78 -6.38 22.40
N VAL A 630 -9.43 -5.21 22.23
CA VAL A 630 -10.25 -4.57 23.29
C VAL A 630 -11.74 -4.94 23.27
N PRO A 631 -12.47 -4.94 22.13
CA PRO A 631 -13.94 -5.01 22.16
C PRO A 631 -14.53 -6.34 22.65
N MET A 632 -13.77 -7.43 22.52
CA MET A 632 -14.11 -8.78 22.97
C MET A 632 -13.23 -9.23 24.14
N ARG A 633 -12.63 -8.28 24.86
CA ARG A 633 -11.77 -8.51 26.02
C ARG A 633 -12.46 -9.42 27.05
N SER A 634 -11.73 -10.45 27.50
CA SER A 634 -12.17 -11.42 28.51
C SER A 634 -13.46 -12.18 28.16
N VAL A 635 -13.97 -12.10 26.93
CA VAL A 635 -15.15 -12.85 26.49
C VAL A 635 -14.74 -14.28 26.14
N PRO A 636 -15.27 -15.31 26.83
CA PRO A 636 -14.84 -16.69 26.63
C PRO A 636 -15.25 -17.22 25.26
N HIS A 637 -14.30 -17.85 24.58
CA HIS A 637 -14.46 -18.56 23.31
C HIS A 637 -13.78 -19.92 23.41
N ARG A 638 -14.27 -20.92 22.65
CA ARG A 638 -13.61 -22.24 22.63
C ARG A 638 -12.19 -22.10 22.07
N VAL A 639 -12.03 -21.30 21.03
CA VAL A 639 -10.74 -20.98 20.42
C VAL A 639 -10.50 -19.48 20.41
N VAL A 640 -9.31 -19.06 20.89
CA VAL A 640 -8.82 -17.68 20.76
C VAL A 640 -7.55 -17.69 19.92
N CYS A 641 -7.55 -16.94 18.83
CA CYS A 641 -6.42 -16.74 17.94
C CYS A 641 -5.88 -15.31 18.10
N LEU A 642 -4.58 -15.18 18.39
CA LEU A 642 -3.88 -13.91 18.45
C LEU A 642 -2.92 -13.80 17.25
N VAL A 643 -3.10 -12.77 16.43
CA VAL A 643 -2.37 -12.59 15.17
C VAL A 643 -1.54 -11.32 15.23
N GLY A 644 -0.29 -11.38 14.79
CA GLY A 644 0.60 -10.22 14.75
C GLY A 644 1.15 -9.82 16.12
N LEU A 645 1.49 -10.80 16.97
CA LEU A 645 2.22 -10.56 18.23
C LEU A 645 3.72 -10.34 17.95
N ASP A 646 3.99 -9.40 17.06
CA ASP A 646 5.32 -9.10 16.53
C ASP A 646 6.05 -8.14 17.47
N ASP A 647 7.37 -8.31 17.58
CA ASP A 647 8.22 -7.32 18.22
C ASP A 647 8.04 -5.97 17.52
N THR A 648 8.02 -4.87 18.28
CA THR A 648 7.62 -3.49 17.88
C THR A 648 6.12 -3.22 17.65
N VAL A 649 5.30 -4.24 17.40
CA VAL A 649 3.84 -4.08 17.24
C VAL A 649 3.12 -4.31 18.58
N PHE A 650 3.53 -5.35 19.31
CA PHE A 650 2.93 -5.73 20.59
C PHE A 650 3.98 -5.88 21.71
N PRO A 651 3.76 -5.33 22.92
CA PRO A 651 2.69 -4.39 23.26
C PRO A 651 2.93 -3.06 22.55
N ARG A 652 1.87 -2.27 22.31
CA ARG A 652 1.98 -0.95 21.69
C ARG A 652 2.93 -0.08 22.53
N ILE A 653 3.97 0.42 21.88
CA ILE A 653 4.99 1.26 22.50
C ILE A 653 4.62 2.72 22.22
N GLY A 654 4.28 3.47 23.26
CA GLY A 654 4.29 4.93 23.21
C GLY A 654 5.61 5.44 23.79
N SER A 655 6.34 6.29 23.06
CA SER A 655 7.31 7.15 23.73
C SER A 655 6.50 8.16 24.52
N PRO A 656 6.61 8.22 25.86
CA PRO A 656 5.94 9.27 26.60
C PRO A 656 6.48 10.61 26.12
N ASP A 657 5.61 11.45 25.60
CA ASP A 657 5.99 12.80 25.19
C ASP A 657 6.40 13.60 26.42
N GLY A 658 7.38 14.47 26.24
CA GLY A 658 7.97 15.23 27.34
C GLY A 658 6.95 16.10 28.10
N ASP A 659 5.83 16.48 27.52
CA ASP A 659 4.84 17.37 28.14
C ASP A 659 3.64 16.66 28.77
N ASP A 660 3.64 15.33 28.88
CA ASP A 660 2.64 14.61 29.67
C ASP A 660 3.07 14.47 31.15
N VAL A 661 2.41 15.20 32.05
CA VAL A 661 2.66 15.14 33.49
C VAL A 661 2.42 13.75 34.08
N LEU A 662 1.37 13.03 33.64
CA LEU A 662 1.07 11.70 34.17
C LEU A 662 2.13 10.67 33.75
N ALA A 663 2.73 10.87 32.58
CA ALA A 663 3.79 9.99 32.09
C ALA A 663 5.14 10.23 32.81
N ARG A 664 5.43 11.46 33.24
CA ARG A 664 6.67 11.81 33.94
C ARG A 664 6.73 11.30 35.38
N ASP A 665 5.62 11.40 36.12
CA ASP A 665 5.52 10.91 37.49
C ASP A 665 4.25 10.04 37.65
N PRO A 666 4.27 8.80 37.15
CA PRO A 666 3.08 7.97 37.08
C PRO A 666 2.66 7.40 38.44
N MET A 667 1.35 7.37 38.70
CA MET A 667 0.74 6.79 39.89
C MET A 667 0.04 5.46 39.59
N THR A 668 -0.11 4.61 40.60
CA THR A 668 -0.90 3.37 40.50
C THR A 668 -2.36 3.70 40.17
N GLY A 669 -2.95 3.00 39.22
CA GLY A 669 -4.32 3.23 38.76
C GLY A 669 -4.42 4.20 37.58
N GLU A 670 -3.35 4.92 37.23
CA GLU A 670 -3.29 5.77 36.01
C GLU A 670 -3.03 4.93 34.77
N ARG A 671 -3.31 5.46 33.59
CA ARG A 671 -3.37 4.74 32.32
C ARG A 671 -1.98 4.49 31.79
N ASP A 672 -1.74 3.27 31.33
CA ASP A 672 -0.51 2.89 30.65
C ASP A 672 -0.83 1.90 29.55
N ILE A 673 -0.76 2.35 28.30
CA ILE A 673 -1.16 1.55 27.12
C ILE A 673 -0.37 0.24 27.04
N ARG A 674 0.92 0.29 27.39
CA ARG A 674 1.80 -0.89 27.40
C ARG A 674 1.33 -1.92 28.43
N SER A 675 0.93 -1.49 29.62
CA SER A 675 0.38 -2.38 30.67
C SER A 675 -1.01 -2.89 30.31
N GLU A 676 -1.86 -2.06 29.68
CA GLU A 676 -3.17 -2.47 29.15
C GLU A 676 -3.01 -3.63 28.16
N ASP A 677 -2.10 -3.52 27.18
CA ASP A 677 -1.84 -4.56 26.19
C ASP A 677 -1.33 -5.86 26.81
N ARG A 678 -0.42 -5.75 27.77
CA ARG A 678 0.07 -6.91 28.54
C ARG A 678 -1.07 -7.60 29.28
N GLN A 679 -1.97 -6.84 29.90
CA GLN A 679 -3.17 -7.37 30.54
C GLN A 679 -4.11 -8.02 29.51
N LEU A 680 -4.26 -7.46 28.30
CA LEU A 680 -5.08 -8.07 27.24
C LEU A 680 -4.57 -9.47 26.82
N LEU A 681 -3.26 -9.70 26.85
CA LEU A 681 -2.71 -11.06 26.65
C LEU A 681 -3.12 -12.00 27.79
N LEU A 682 -3.04 -11.55 29.06
CA LEU A 682 -3.50 -12.34 30.20
C LEU A 682 -5.00 -12.65 30.12
N ASP A 683 -5.80 -11.66 29.71
CA ASP A 683 -7.25 -11.80 29.51
C ASP A 683 -7.56 -12.79 28.37
N ALA A 684 -6.80 -12.77 27.28
CA ALA A 684 -6.92 -13.72 26.18
C ALA A 684 -6.57 -15.16 26.62
N ILE A 685 -5.53 -15.34 27.43
CA ILE A 685 -5.17 -16.64 28.02
C ILE A 685 -6.30 -17.15 28.90
N GLY A 686 -6.91 -16.30 29.73
CA GLY A 686 -8.04 -16.66 30.59
C GLY A 686 -9.34 -16.95 29.83
N ALA A 687 -9.56 -16.25 28.70
CA ALA A 687 -10.75 -16.38 27.87
C ALA A 687 -10.73 -17.59 26.91
N ALA A 688 -9.56 -18.14 26.60
CA ALA A 688 -9.42 -19.34 25.79
C ALA A 688 -9.94 -20.58 26.54
N GLY A 689 -11.06 -21.14 26.08
CA GLY A 689 -11.69 -22.30 26.73
C GLY A 689 -10.98 -23.61 26.44
N GLU A 690 -10.60 -23.84 25.18
CA GLU A 690 -10.01 -25.11 24.73
C GLU A 690 -8.67 -24.90 24.03
N LYS A 691 -8.56 -23.90 23.15
CA LYS A 691 -7.37 -23.67 22.33
C LYS A 691 -6.94 -22.19 22.34
N LEU A 692 -5.65 -21.95 22.53
CA LEU A 692 -4.97 -20.67 22.33
C LEU A 692 -3.99 -20.80 21.15
N VAL A 693 -4.22 -20.04 20.08
CA VAL A 693 -3.38 -20.03 18.88
C VAL A 693 -2.73 -18.65 18.76
N ILE A 694 -1.42 -18.61 18.55
CA ILE A 694 -0.68 -17.34 18.40
C ILE A 694 0.16 -17.39 17.14
N THR A 695 0.12 -16.36 16.31
CA THR A 695 1.02 -16.18 15.17
C THR A 695 1.86 -14.91 15.34
N TYR A 696 3.12 -14.97 14.90
CA TYR A 696 4.03 -13.84 14.88
C TYR A 696 5.08 -13.97 13.76
N THR A 697 5.75 -12.86 13.44
CA THR A 697 6.85 -12.76 12.50
C THR A 697 8.14 -13.20 13.18
N GLY A 698 8.52 -14.46 13.02
CA GLY A 698 9.75 -15.02 13.57
C GLY A 698 10.94 -15.04 12.60
N ALA A 699 10.75 -14.64 11.34
CA ALA A 699 11.82 -14.42 10.39
C ALA A 699 11.50 -13.25 9.44
N ASN A 700 12.53 -12.54 8.98
CA ASN A 700 12.37 -11.51 7.96
C ASN A 700 12.08 -12.14 6.58
N GLU A 701 11.07 -11.65 5.88
CA GLU A 701 10.58 -12.22 4.61
C GLU A 701 11.58 -12.12 3.45
N TYR A 702 12.49 -11.14 3.47
CA TYR A 702 13.48 -10.93 2.41
C TYR A 702 14.82 -11.62 2.70
N THR A 703 15.27 -11.57 3.96
CA THR A 703 16.61 -12.02 4.36
C THR A 703 16.60 -13.39 5.05
N GLY A 704 15.45 -13.88 5.48
CA GLY A 704 15.32 -15.12 6.26
C GLY A 704 15.92 -15.05 7.67
N LYS A 705 16.43 -13.89 8.11
CA LYS A 705 17.02 -13.74 9.45
C LYS A 705 15.96 -13.91 10.53
N ASP A 706 16.30 -14.71 11.55
CA ASP A 706 15.47 -14.91 12.73
C ASP A 706 15.12 -13.57 13.40
N ARG A 707 13.85 -13.41 13.76
CA ARG A 707 13.31 -12.31 14.54
C ARG A 707 12.77 -12.86 15.87
N PRO A 708 13.11 -12.24 17.01
CA PRO A 708 12.54 -12.66 18.29
C PRO A 708 11.04 -12.33 18.32
N PRO A 709 10.22 -13.14 19.03
CA PRO A 709 8.84 -12.76 19.31
C PRO A 709 8.78 -11.58 20.28
N ALA A 710 7.61 -10.93 20.35
CA ALA A 710 7.33 -9.91 21.36
C ALA A 710 7.65 -10.39 22.78
N VAL A 711 8.16 -9.49 23.63
CA VAL A 711 8.56 -9.83 25.02
C VAL A 711 7.44 -10.53 25.82
N PRO A 712 6.18 -10.09 25.80
CA PRO A 712 5.10 -10.81 26.51
C PRO A 712 4.84 -12.24 25.97
N LEU A 713 5.10 -12.48 24.68
CA LEU A 713 5.00 -13.82 24.10
C LEU A 713 6.18 -14.70 24.57
N MET A 714 7.39 -14.15 24.72
CA MET A 714 8.49 -14.86 25.37
C MET A 714 8.17 -15.22 26.81
N GLU A 715 7.62 -14.27 27.59
CA GLU A 715 7.20 -14.50 28.98
C GLU A 715 6.16 -15.64 29.07
N LEU A 716 5.22 -15.73 28.13
CA LEU A 716 4.27 -16.84 28.02
C LEU A 716 4.97 -18.18 27.73
N LEU A 717 5.90 -18.22 26.77
CA LEU A 717 6.65 -19.43 26.44
C LEU A 717 7.49 -19.93 27.62
N ASP A 718 8.11 -19.02 28.38
CA ASP A 718 8.86 -19.37 29.59
C ASP A 718 7.94 -19.88 30.71
N ALA A 719 6.74 -19.32 30.85
CA ALA A 719 5.74 -19.81 31.80
C ALA A 719 5.21 -21.20 31.44
N LEU A 720 4.97 -21.48 30.15
CA LEU A 720 4.58 -22.80 29.66
C LEU A 720 5.65 -23.85 29.97
N ASP A 721 6.93 -23.53 29.74
CA ASP A 721 8.04 -24.40 30.10
C ASP A 721 8.14 -24.67 31.60
N ALA A 722 7.79 -23.69 32.44
CA ALA A 722 7.80 -23.85 33.89
C ALA A 722 6.58 -24.63 34.42
N THR A 723 5.49 -24.68 33.65
CA THR A 723 4.24 -25.39 33.99
C THR A 723 4.44 -26.92 34.01
N THR A 724 5.51 -27.42 33.37
CA THR A 724 5.84 -28.84 33.23
C THR A 724 7.28 -29.13 33.70
N PRO A 725 7.62 -30.38 34.08
CA PRO A 725 9.00 -30.73 34.49
C PRO A 725 10.01 -30.66 33.33
N VAL A 726 9.53 -30.86 32.11
CA VAL A 726 10.31 -30.83 30.87
C VAL A 726 9.86 -29.62 30.06
N LYS A 727 10.80 -28.91 29.44
CA LYS A 727 10.50 -27.77 28.55
C LYS A 727 9.65 -28.23 27.37
N VAL A 728 8.55 -27.53 27.11
CA VAL A 728 7.57 -27.83 26.05
C VAL A 728 7.67 -26.89 24.86
N ARG A 729 8.46 -25.80 24.94
CA ARG A 729 8.56 -24.78 23.87
C ARG A 729 8.79 -25.34 22.47
N GLN A 730 9.58 -26.41 22.34
CA GLN A 730 9.89 -27.04 21.04
C GLN A 730 8.70 -27.79 20.44
N ARG A 731 7.73 -28.18 21.28
CA ARG A 731 6.47 -28.83 20.86
C ARG A 731 5.38 -27.81 20.53
N VAL A 732 5.40 -26.66 21.20
CA VAL A 732 4.39 -25.61 21.06
C VAL A 732 4.69 -24.64 19.91
N VAL A 733 5.98 -24.36 19.65
CA VAL A 733 6.41 -23.41 18.62
C VAL A 733 6.71 -24.13 17.30
N THR A 734 5.87 -23.93 16.30
CA THR A 734 6.12 -24.37 14.92
C THR A 734 6.77 -23.25 14.12
N ARG A 735 7.96 -23.50 13.55
CA ARG A 735 8.63 -22.60 12.60
C ARG A 735 8.18 -22.92 11.18
N HIS A 736 7.46 -22.00 10.56
CA HIS A 736 6.90 -22.20 9.23
C HIS A 736 7.88 -21.79 8.12
N PRO A 737 7.91 -22.53 7.00
CA PRO A 737 8.62 -22.09 5.79
C PRO A 737 8.08 -20.77 5.26
N LEU A 738 8.93 -20.04 4.54
CA LEU A 738 8.56 -18.80 3.82
C LEU A 738 7.40 -19.07 2.84
N GLN A 739 7.52 -20.13 2.05
CA GLN A 739 6.58 -20.43 0.97
C GLN A 739 5.50 -21.44 1.40
N PRO A 740 4.24 -21.26 1.00
CA PRO A 740 3.15 -22.21 1.29
C PRO A 740 3.34 -23.58 0.65
N PHE A 741 4.09 -23.66 -0.46
CA PHE A 741 4.36 -24.89 -1.20
C PHE A 741 5.67 -25.60 -0.82
N ASP A 742 6.34 -25.18 0.26
CA ASP A 742 7.47 -25.93 0.81
C ASP A 742 7.02 -27.34 1.21
N VAL A 743 7.86 -28.34 0.90
CA VAL A 743 7.59 -29.77 1.12
C VAL A 743 7.16 -30.10 2.56
N ARG A 744 7.59 -29.31 3.55
CA ARG A 744 7.19 -29.47 4.95
C ARG A 744 5.69 -29.25 5.18
N ASN A 745 5.01 -28.44 4.37
CA ASN A 745 3.56 -28.25 4.50
C ASN A 745 2.77 -29.50 4.11
N VAL A 746 3.30 -30.32 3.20
CA VAL A 746 2.62 -31.50 2.64
C VAL A 746 3.16 -32.82 3.20
N THR A 747 4.26 -32.77 3.95
CA THR A 747 4.84 -33.94 4.62
C THR A 747 4.15 -34.15 5.97
N PRO A 748 3.50 -35.31 6.21
CA PRO A 748 2.85 -35.59 7.48
C PRO A 748 3.79 -35.43 8.68
N GLY A 749 3.37 -34.73 9.72
CA GLY A 749 4.18 -34.51 10.93
C GLY A 749 5.24 -33.40 10.86
N ALA A 750 5.63 -32.94 9.66
CA ALA A 750 6.79 -32.06 9.50
C ALA A 750 6.60 -30.65 10.10
N LEU A 751 5.36 -30.19 10.25
CA LEU A 751 5.01 -28.91 10.91
C LEU A 751 4.17 -29.11 12.19
N GLY A 752 4.39 -30.23 12.88
CA GLY A 752 3.86 -30.49 14.22
C GLY A 752 2.47 -31.13 14.28
N VAL A 753 1.79 -31.37 13.15
CA VAL A 753 0.53 -32.12 13.09
C VAL A 753 0.82 -33.60 12.88
N SER A 754 0.63 -34.43 13.90
CA SER A 754 0.97 -35.86 13.85
C SER A 754 0.15 -36.60 12.78
N GLY A 755 0.83 -37.37 11.92
CA GLY A 755 0.19 -38.26 10.94
C GLY A 755 -0.57 -37.58 9.79
N LYS A 756 -0.67 -36.24 9.76
CA LYS A 756 -1.38 -35.49 8.70
C LYS A 756 -0.48 -34.39 8.12
N PRO A 757 -0.61 -34.05 6.82
CA PRO A 757 -0.02 -32.83 6.28
C PRO A 757 -0.60 -31.59 6.98
N PHE A 758 0.15 -30.48 6.95
CA PHE A 758 -0.29 -29.23 7.57
C PHE A 758 -1.25 -28.43 6.68
N THR A 759 -1.02 -28.43 5.37
CA THR A 759 -1.84 -27.67 4.42
C THR A 759 -3.06 -28.44 3.94
N PHE A 760 -4.17 -27.73 3.81
CA PHE A 760 -5.40 -28.16 3.15
C PHE A 760 -5.47 -27.70 1.69
N ASP A 761 -4.40 -27.06 1.19
CA ASP A 761 -4.30 -26.58 -0.19
C ASP A 761 -3.82 -27.70 -1.13
N PRO A 762 -4.67 -28.20 -2.04
CA PRO A 762 -4.23 -29.20 -3.02
C PRO A 762 -3.18 -28.63 -3.99
N THR A 763 -3.15 -27.32 -4.22
CA THR A 763 -2.17 -26.70 -5.12
C THR A 763 -0.77 -26.69 -4.52
N ALA A 764 -0.66 -26.60 -3.19
CA ALA A 764 0.62 -26.73 -2.49
C ALA A 764 1.24 -28.12 -2.67
N LEU A 765 0.42 -29.19 -2.70
CA LEU A 765 0.88 -30.54 -3.02
C LEU A 765 1.39 -30.66 -4.45
N SER A 766 0.64 -30.15 -5.42
CA SER A 766 1.08 -30.15 -6.83
C SER A 766 2.40 -29.40 -7.01
N ALA A 767 2.55 -28.23 -6.37
CA ALA A 767 3.76 -27.44 -6.42
C ALA A 767 4.95 -28.13 -5.73
N ALA A 768 4.74 -28.72 -4.54
CA ALA A 768 5.78 -29.47 -3.83
C ALA A 768 6.27 -30.69 -4.62
N LEU A 769 5.36 -31.45 -5.24
CA LEU A 769 5.71 -32.58 -6.12
C LEU A 769 6.48 -32.11 -7.36
N ALA A 770 6.06 -31.00 -7.97
CA ALA A 770 6.76 -30.41 -9.11
C ALA A 770 8.16 -29.90 -8.75
N MET A 771 8.36 -29.38 -7.55
CA MET A 771 9.67 -28.96 -7.05
C MET A 771 10.60 -30.13 -6.71
N ALA A 772 10.04 -31.25 -6.25
CA ALA A 772 10.79 -32.46 -5.91
C ALA A 772 11.13 -33.32 -7.15
N ALA A 773 10.38 -33.17 -8.23
CA ALA A 773 10.69 -33.82 -9.49
C ALA A 773 12.02 -33.31 -10.06
N ASP A 774 12.80 -34.21 -10.67
CA ASP A 774 13.96 -33.80 -11.46
C ASP A 774 13.48 -32.80 -12.50
N ARG A 775 14.05 -31.59 -12.47
CA ARG A 775 13.75 -30.60 -13.48
C ARG A 775 14.15 -31.21 -14.82
N PRO A 776 13.20 -31.54 -15.71
CA PRO A 776 13.57 -32.00 -17.02
C PRO A 776 14.43 -30.90 -17.64
N ARG A 777 15.48 -31.28 -18.38
CA ARG A 777 16.21 -30.32 -19.20
C ARG A 777 15.16 -29.56 -20.00
N GLN A 778 15.06 -28.25 -19.76
CA GLN A 778 14.15 -27.43 -20.55
C GLN A 778 14.49 -27.70 -22.01
N PRO A 779 13.51 -28.08 -22.84
CA PRO A 779 13.77 -28.22 -24.25
C PRO A 779 14.30 -26.87 -24.76
N ASP A 780 15.25 -26.92 -25.69
CA ASP A 780 15.69 -25.69 -26.34
C ASP A 780 14.45 -24.99 -26.91
N PHE A 781 14.43 -23.66 -26.85
CA PHE A 781 13.25 -22.87 -27.24
C PHE A 781 12.72 -23.25 -28.64
N PHE A 782 13.63 -23.66 -29.52
CA PHE A 782 13.34 -24.31 -30.79
C PHE A 782 14.19 -25.60 -30.90
N ALA A 783 13.53 -26.74 -31.08
CA ALA A 783 14.22 -28.05 -31.19
C ALA A 783 14.63 -28.40 -32.62
N ALA A 784 13.86 -27.92 -33.61
CA ALA A 784 14.10 -28.11 -35.04
C ALA A 784 13.54 -26.91 -35.81
N PRO A 785 14.00 -26.66 -37.05
CA PRO A 785 13.38 -25.66 -37.91
C PRO A 785 11.91 -25.99 -38.13
N LEU A 786 11.06 -24.97 -38.09
CA LEU A 786 9.65 -25.08 -38.44
C LEU A 786 9.50 -25.59 -39.88
N PRO A 787 8.36 -26.22 -40.22
CA PRO A 787 8.02 -26.55 -41.60
C PRO A 787 8.17 -25.32 -42.49
N ALA A 788 8.68 -25.51 -43.71
CA ALA A 788 8.76 -24.40 -44.65
C ALA A 788 7.34 -23.95 -45.01
N PRO A 789 7.02 -22.65 -44.92
CA PRO A 789 5.76 -22.14 -45.43
C PRO A 789 5.70 -22.34 -46.95
N ASP A 790 4.50 -22.37 -47.51
CA ASP A 790 4.34 -22.46 -48.96
C ASP A 790 5.06 -21.27 -49.65
N PRO A 791 5.75 -21.50 -50.79
CA PRO A 791 6.44 -20.43 -51.49
C PRO A 791 5.43 -19.38 -51.98
N ALA A 792 5.35 -18.25 -51.27
CA ALA A 792 4.54 -17.09 -51.64
C ALA A 792 5.43 -15.92 -52.07
N ASP A 793 4.90 -14.96 -52.79
CA ASP A 793 5.65 -13.74 -53.09
C ASP A 793 6.01 -12.97 -51.82
N VAL A 794 7.18 -12.31 -51.83
CA VAL A 794 7.69 -11.54 -50.69
C VAL A 794 7.51 -10.05 -50.97
N ALA A 795 6.91 -9.32 -50.04
CA ALA A 795 6.89 -7.86 -50.14
C ALA A 795 8.25 -7.29 -49.71
N LEU A 796 8.75 -6.29 -50.45
CA LEU A 796 9.99 -5.58 -50.12
C LEU A 796 9.96 -5.00 -48.70
N ALA A 797 8.78 -4.54 -48.25
CA ALA A 797 8.58 -4.03 -46.90
C ALA A 797 8.82 -5.10 -45.82
N ASP A 798 8.34 -6.33 -46.03
CA ASP A 798 8.50 -7.44 -45.08
C ASP A 798 9.97 -7.87 -45.00
N LEU A 799 10.65 -7.90 -46.15
CA LEU A 799 12.08 -8.19 -46.21
C LEU A 799 12.89 -7.15 -45.42
N LEU A 800 12.59 -5.86 -45.63
CA LEU A 800 13.22 -4.76 -44.88
C LEU A 800 12.92 -4.85 -43.38
N ALA A 801 11.67 -5.14 -43.00
CA ALA A 801 11.26 -5.27 -41.60
C ALA A 801 12.01 -6.42 -40.91
N PHE A 802 12.14 -7.57 -41.58
CA PHE A 802 12.90 -8.72 -41.07
C PHE A 802 14.36 -8.35 -40.81
N TYR A 803 15.04 -7.68 -41.74
CA TYR A 803 16.45 -7.31 -41.57
C TYR A 803 16.69 -6.17 -40.56
N ARG A 804 15.67 -5.55 -39.98
CA ARG A 804 15.85 -4.67 -38.81
C ARG A 804 16.21 -5.48 -37.56
N ASN A 805 15.62 -6.66 -37.41
CA ASN A 805 15.93 -7.60 -36.32
C ASN A 805 15.52 -9.02 -36.74
N PRO A 806 16.40 -9.78 -37.42
CA PRO A 806 16.09 -11.12 -37.94
C PRO A 806 15.65 -12.11 -36.86
N ILE A 807 16.22 -11.96 -35.66
CA ILE A 807 15.92 -12.80 -34.49
C ILE A 807 14.49 -12.55 -34.00
N ARG A 808 14.05 -11.27 -33.97
CA ARG A 808 12.66 -10.90 -33.66
C ARG A 808 11.69 -11.27 -34.78
N GLY A 809 12.14 -11.23 -36.03
CA GLY A 809 11.36 -11.65 -37.19
C GLY A 809 10.79 -13.06 -37.07
N PHE A 810 11.55 -13.99 -36.47
CA PHE A 810 11.06 -15.34 -36.14
C PHE A 810 9.78 -15.34 -35.28
N PHE A 811 9.71 -14.47 -34.26
CA PHE A 811 8.54 -14.37 -33.38
C PHE A 811 7.36 -13.67 -34.04
N THR A 812 7.64 -12.72 -34.95
CA THR A 812 6.59 -12.01 -35.71
C THR A 812 5.84 -12.99 -36.60
N GLU A 813 6.54 -13.95 -37.22
CA GLU A 813 5.91 -15.02 -38.01
C GLU A 813 5.04 -15.97 -37.19
N LEU A 814 5.36 -16.14 -35.90
CA LEU A 814 4.58 -16.97 -34.99
C LEU A 814 3.35 -16.25 -34.42
N ASP A 815 3.08 -15.01 -34.86
CA ASP A 815 2.13 -14.08 -34.24
C ASP A 815 2.36 -13.95 -32.72
N PHE A 816 3.61 -14.11 -32.29
CA PHE A 816 3.99 -14.13 -30.89
C PHE A 816 4.55 -12.76 -30.47
N THR A 817 3.76 -12.01 -29.72
CA THR A 817 4.20 -10.72 -29.16
C THR A 817 5.03 -10.97 -27.89
N LEU A 818 6.31 -10.56 -27.94
CA LEU A 818 7.20 -10.65 -26.78
C LEU A 818 6.72 -9.71 -25.66
N PRO A 819 6.67 -10.17 -24.39
CA PRO A 819 6.37 -9.31 -23.26
C PRO A 819 7.31 -8.10 -23.23
N ARG A 820 6.75 -6.91 -23.02
CA ARG A 820 7.53 -5.69 -22.80
C ARG A 820 7.33 -5.24 -21.36
N ASP A 821 8.39 -4.76 -20.72
CA ASP A 821 8.25 -4.08 -19.44
C ASP A 821 7.36 -2.86 -19.62
N PHE A 822 6.28 -2.79 -18.84
CA PHE A 822 5.41 -1.63 -18.84
C PHE A 822 6.11 -0.54 -18.03
N GLU A 823 6.71 0.45 -18.70
CA GLU A 823 7.19 1.63 -18.01
C GLU A 823 5.98 2.35 -17.39
N GLY A 824 6.04 2.66 -16.10
CA GLY A 824 5.00 3.43 -15.41
C GLY A 824 4.88 4.86 -15.96
N ILE A 825 4.02 5.66 -15.34
CA ILE A 825 4.09 7.11 -15.54
C ILE A 825 5.22 7.64 -14.68
N ASP A 826 6.07 8.46 -15.27
CA ASP A 826 7.06 9.21 -14.52
C ASP A 826 6.44 10.55 -14.11
N ASP A 827 6.35 10.79 -12.80
CA ASP A 827 5.81 12.02 -12.22
C ASP A 827 6.85 13.17 -12.22
N ALA A 828 8.13 12.84 -12.42
CA ALA A 828 9.19 13.82 -12.45
C ALA A 828 9.25 14.53 -13.81
N MET A 829 9.61 15.80 -13.77
CA MET A 829 9.91 16.53 -14.99
C MET A 829 11.31 16.18 -15.50
N PRO A 830 11.51 16.11 -16.82
CA PRO A 830 12.83 15.86 -17.37
C PRO A 830 13.76 17.02 -17.01
N VAL A 831 14.85 16.71 -16.31
CA VAL A 831 15.97 17.64 -16.06
C VAL A 831 17.06 17.51 -17.12
N GLU A 832 17.16 16.31 -17.72
CA GLU A 832 18.03 15.98 -18.83
C GLU A 832 17.26 15.10 -19.82
N VAL A 833 17.75 15.02 -21.06
CA VAL A 833 17.21 14.08 -22.05
C VAL A 833 18.25 13.01 -22.32
N GLY A 834 17.88 11.77 -21.99
CA GLY A 834 18.70 10.59 -22.28
C GLY A 834 18.94 10.40 -23.79
N SER A 835 19.83 9.48 -24.12
CA SER A 835 20.23 9.21 -25.51
C SER A 835 19.05 8.88 -26.43
N LEU A 836 18.07 8.10 -25.94
CA LEU A 836 16.87 7.75 -26.69
C LEU A 836 15.97 8.96 -26.93
N GLY A 837 15.72 9.77 -25.90
CA GLY A 837 14.91 11.00 -26.05
C GLY A 837 15.55 11.99 -27.02
N ARG A 838 16.88 12.18 -26.95
CA ARG A 838 17.62 13.05 -27.90
C ARG A 838 17.50 12.52 -29.33
N TRP A 839 17.53 11.21 -29.50
CA TRP A 839 17.32 10.58 -30.80
C TRP A 839 15.90 10.81 -31.31
N VAL A 840 14.85 10.57 -30.50
CA VAL A 840 13.44 10.78 -30.90
C VAL A 840 13.19 12.22 -31.34
N VAL A 841 13.66 13.20 -30.57
CA VAL A 841 13.53 14.63 -30.90
C VAL A 841 14.28 14.96 -32.19
N GLY A 842 15.56 14.58 -32.27
CA GLY A 842 16.38 14.91 -33.43
C GLY A 842 15.96 14.22 -34.73
N ASP A 843 15.48 12.98 -34.65
CA ASP A 843 14.98 12.24 -35.81
C ASP A 843 13.67 12.83 -36.35
N ARG A 844 12.76 13.26 -35.46
CA ARG A 844 11.56 14.00 -35.88
C ARG A 844 11.91 15.35 -36.50
N MET A 845 12.78 16.13 -35.87
CA MET A 845 13.26 17.40 -36.44
C MET A 845 13.89 17.21 -37.82
N LEU A 846 14.70 16.17 -37.99
CA LEU A 846 15.34 15.86 -39.27
C LEU A 846 14.28 15.53 -40.33
N SER A 847 13.27 14.74 -39.98
CA SER A 847 12.16 14.41 -40.88
C SER A 847 11.38 15.65 -41.29
N ASP A 848 11.03 16.51 -40.33
CA ASP A 848 10.29 17.76 -40.56
C ASP A 848 11.06 18.72 -41.47
N ILE A 849 12.35 18.95 -41.20
CA ILE A 849 13.21 19.84 -42.01
C ILE A 849 13.33 19.32 -43.44
N VAL A 850 13.49 18.01 -43.61
CA VAL A 850 13.59 17.37 -44.92
C VAL A 850 12.25 17.38 -45.68
N GLY A 851 11.14 17.36 -44.95
CA GLY A 851 9.79 17.58 -45.46
C GLY A 851 9.51 19.02 -45.89
N GLY A 852 10.46 19.94 -45.69
CA GLY A 852 10.37 21.34 -46.10
C GLY A 852 10.01 22.31 -44.97
N MET A 853 9.91 21.84 -43.73
CA MET A 853 9.70 22.72 -42.58
C MET A 853 10.95 23.58 -42.30
N ASP A 854 10.73 24.85 -41.98
CA ASP A 854 11.84 25.70 -41.54
C ASP A 854 12.47 25.16 -40.23
N PRO A 855 13.81 25.10 -40.11
CA PRO A 855 14.46 24.56 -38.90
C PRO A 855 14.08 25.28 -37.59
N GLN A 856 13.72 26.57 -37.62
CA GLN A 856 13.21 27.23 -36.41
C GLN A 856 11.79 26.81 -36.10
N GLN A 857 10.96 26.52 -37.09
CA GLN A 857 9.62 25.96 -36.87
C GLN A 857 9.72 24.54 -36.28
N ALA A 858 10.60 23.67 -36.80
CA ALA A 858 10.83 22.32 -36.24
C ALA A 858 11.31 22.39 -34.78
N ARG A 859 12.21 23.33 -34.48
CA ARG A 859 12.63 23.63 -33.11
C ARG A 859 11.47 24.07 -32.22
N GLN A 860 10.58 24.91 -32.73
CA GLN A 860 9.42 25.41 -31.99
C GLN A 860 8.37 24.31 -31.75
N ALA A 861 8.19 23.37 -32.69
CA ALA A 861 7.31 22.22 -32.53
C ALA A 861 7.77 21.31 -31.38
N GLU A 862 9.05 20.90 -31.37
CA GLU A 862 9.60 20.02 -30.32
C GLU A 862 9.58 20.65 -28.93
N TRP A 863 9.80 21.97 -28.83
CA TRP A 863 9.64 22.68 -27.56
C TRP A 863 8.21 22.57 -27.01
N ARG A 864 7.19 22.59 -27.88
CA ARG A 864 5.76 22.46 -27.53
C ARG A 864 5.33 21.02 -27.28
N ARG A 865 6.15 20.02 -27.63
CA ARG A 865 5.92 18.60 -27.29
C ARG A 865 6.25 18.28 -25.84
N GLY A 866 7.07 19.10 -25.18
CA GLY A 866 7.34 19.00 -23.73
C GLY A 866 8.23 17.82 -23.32
N LEU A 867 8.97 17.20 -24.26
CA LEU A 867 9.88 16.10 -23.98
C LEU A 867 11.25 16.57 -23.45
N LEU A 868 11.65 17.78 -23.81
CA LEU A 868 12.89 18.41 -23.36
C LEU A 868 12.68 19.17 -22.04
N PRO A 869 13.72 19.33 -21.21
CA PRO A 869 13.66 20.13 -20.00
C PRO A 869 13.17 21.55 -20.28
N PRO A 870 12.37 22.15 -19.38
CA PRO A 870 11.96 23.53 -19.53
C PRO A 870 13.16 24.50 -19.36
N GLY A 871 12.95 25.74 -19.77
CA GLY A 871 13.92 26.83 -19.56
C GLY A 871 15.23 26.64 -20.33
N TRP A 872 16.33 27.11 -19.73
CA TRP A 872 17.63 27.20 -20.40
C TRP A 872 18.25 25.83 -20.71
N LEU A 873 18.00 24.83 -19.86
CA LEU A 873 18.50 23.46 -20.04
C LEU A 873 18.00 22.84 -21.34
N GLY A 874 16.70 22.92 -21.64
CA GLY A 874 16.17 22.45 -22.91
C GLY A 874 16.52 23.34 -24.09
N CYS A 875 16.69 24.66 -23.88
CA CYS A 875 17.07 25.58 -24.96
C CYS A 875 18.43 25.23 -25.56
N HIS A 876 19.41 24.82 -24.76
CA HIS A 876 20.70 24.37 -25.30
C HIS A 876 20.54 23.09 -26.11
N ALA A 877 19.92 22.07 -25.50
CA ALA A 877 19.74 20.76 -26.13
C ALA A 877 18.92 20.84 -27.43
N ILE A 878 17.86 21.64 -27.47
CA ILE A 878 17.02 21.77 -28.68
C ILE A 878 17.73 22.49 -29.82
N ASN A 879 18.61 23.46 -29.51
CA ASN A 879 19.40 24.16 -30.51
C ASN A 879 20.48 23.24 -31.07
N GLU A 880 21.17 22.47 -30.22
CA GLU A 880 22.13 21.44 -30.68
C GLU A 880 21.47 20.43 -31.62
N LEU A 881 20.29 19.91 -31.24
CA LEU A 881 19.56 18.93 -32.04
C LEU A 881 19.09 19.51 -33.38
N ARG A 882 18.62 20.77 -33.38
CA ARG A 882 18.28 21.51 -34.61
C ARG A 882 19.51 21.63 -35.51
N ASP A 883 20.65 22.04 -34.96
CA ASP A 883 21.86 22.29 -35.74
C ASP A 883 22.42 20.97 -36.32
N GLU A 884 22.43 19.88 -35.54
CA GLU A 884 22.76 18.54 -36.03
C GLU A 884 21.79 18.09 -37.14
N ALA A 885 20.48 18.29 -36.97
CA ALA A 885 19.48 17.92 -37.97
C ALA A 885 19.61 18.75 -39.25
N MET A 886 19.90 20.04 -39.13
CA MET A 886 20.14 20.95 -40.25
C MET A 886 21.40 20.58 -41.03
N GLU A 887 22.50 20.22 -40.34
CA GLU A 887 23.73 19.76 -40.99
C GLU A 887 23.47 18.50 -41.83
N LEU A 888 22.72 17.54 -41.28
CA LEU A 888 22.32 16.32 -41.97
C LEU A 888 21.38 16.60 -43.15
N ALA A 889 20.37 17.45 -42.98
CA ALA A 889 19.43 17.82 -44.04
C ALA A 889 20.13 18.57 -45.18
N THR A 890 21.06 19.49 -44.86
CA THR A 890 21.86 20.23 -45.85
C THR A 890 22.74 19.29 -46.65
N ALA A 891 23.40 18.33 -45.99
CA ALA A 891 24.18 17.31 -46.66
C ALA A 891 23.32 16.44 -47.60
N ALA A 892 22.10 16.09 -47.18
CA ALA A 892 21.16 15.33 -47.99
C ALA A 892 20.64 16.12 -49.20
N ALA A 893 20.41 17.43 -49.07
CA ALA A 893 19.93 18.29 -50.16
C ALA A 893 20.83 18.24 -51.40
N HIS A 894 22.15 18.07 -51.23
CA HIS A 894 23.11 17.93 -52.34
C HIS A 894 22.86 16.70 -53.23
N TYR A 895 22.16 15.68 -52.71
CA TYR A 895 21.85 14.45 -53.44
C TYR A 895 20.36 14.34 -53.78
N ARG A 896 19.50 15.19 -53.21
CA ARG A 896 18.06 15.24 -53.47
C ARG A 896 17.75 16.20 -54.63
N ILE A 897 18.32 15.92 -55.79
CA ILE A 897 18.18 16.75 -56.99
C ILE A 897 16.96 16.30 -57.81
N GLY A 898 16.03 17.23 -58.06
CA GLY A 898 14.80 16.98 -58.82
C GLY A 898 13.64 16.44 -57.96
N GLU A 899 12.50 16.21 -58.60
CA GLU A 899 11.32 15.62 -57.94
C GLU A 899 11.56 14.13 -57.62
N PRO A 900 11.18 13.65 -56.43
CA PRO A 900 11.34 12.25 -56.05
C PRO A 900 10.46 11.35 -56.95
N GLN A 901 11.07 10.31 -57.51
CA GLN A 901 10.37 9.30 -58.29
C GLN A 901 10.18 8.02 -57.47
N ALA A 902 9.10 7.29 -57.76
CA ALA A 902 8.81 5.98 -57.21
C ALA A 902 8.78 4.96 -58.34
N TYR A 903 9.37 3.80 -58.11
CA TYR A 903 9.41 2.69 -59.05
C TYR A 903 8.84 1.45 -58.42
N ASP A 904 7.83 0.87 -59.05
CA ASP A 904 7.36 -0.46 -58.70
C ASP A 904 8.40 -1.47 -59.14
N VAL A 905 8.75 -2.35 -58.21
CA VAL A 905 9.69 -3.45 -58.43
C VAL A 905 8.91 -4.75 -58.42
N ASP A 906 9.17 -5.55 -59.45
CA ASP A 906 8.61 -6.88 -59.61
C ASP A 906 9.71 -7.77 -60.18
N VAL A 907 10.41 -8.46 -59.29
CA VAL A 907 11.61 -9.23 -59.61
C VAL A 907 11.31 -10.71 -59.46
N ASP A 908 11.45 -11.47 -60.55
CA ASP A 908 11.40 -12.93 -60.53
C ASP A 908 12.73 -13.49 -59.98
N LEU A 909 12.65 -14.17 -58.83
CA LEU A 909 13.81 -14.77 -58.15
C LEU A 909 14.02 -16.24 -58.55
N GLY A 910 13.17 -16.78 -59.43
CA GLY A 910 13.16 -18.19 -59.80
C GLY A 910 12.38 -19.07 -58.82
N GLY A 911 12.01 -20.29 -59.25
CA GLY A 911 11.29 -21.25 -58.40
C GLY A 911 9.84 -20.86 -58.07
N GLY A 912 9.24 -19.94 -58.83
CA GLY A 912 7.87 -19.44 -58.61
C GLY A 912 7.77 -18.35 -57.54
N ARG A 913 8.88 -17.72 -57.14
CA ARG A 913 8.95 -16.67 -56.12
C ARG A 913 9.25 -15.31 -56.71
N ARG A 914 8.48 -14.29 -56.34
CA ARG A 914 8.72 -12.91 -56.75
C ARG A 914 8.95 -12.01 -55.53
N LEU A 915 9.78 -10.99 -55.71
CA LEU A 915 9.89 -9.85 -54.80
C LEU A 915 9.13 -8.68 -55.39
N THR A 916 8.10 -8.21 -54.68
CA THR A 916 7.24 -7.11 -55.13
C THR A 916 7.28 -5.94 -54.14
N GLY A 917 7.11 -4.72 -54.63
CA GLY A 917 7.01 -3.53 -53.78
C GLY A 917 7.31 -2.26 -54.55
N THR A 918 7.54 -1.17 -53.82
CA THR A 918 7.85 0.12 -54.43
C THR A 918 9.10 0.70 -53.79
N VAL A 919 10.08 1.07 -54.61
CA VAL A 919 11.23 1.87 -54.18
C VAL A 919 10.86 3.33 -54.39
N SER A 920 10.59 4.03 -53.30
CA SER A 920 10.22 5.45 -53.30
C SER A 920 11.43 6.35 -53.04
N GLN A 921 11.27 7.66 -53.32
CA GLN A 921 12.25 8.71 -53.01
C GLN A 921 13.59 8.54 -53.77
N LEU A 922 13.53 8.15 -55.06
CA LEU A 922 14.69 8.21 -55.95
C LEU A 922 14.84 9.64 -56.50
N PHE A 923 15.98 10.26 -56.25
CA PHE A 923 16.33 11.59 -56.75
C PHE A 923 17.33 11.45 -57.89
N ALA A 924 16.86 11.72 -59.12
CA ALA A 924 17.58 11.41 -60.35
C ALA A 924 17.98 9.91 -60.41
N ASP A 925 19.27 9.61 -60.25
CA ASP A 925 19.85 8.26 -60.28
C ASP A 925 20.11 7.69 -58.87
N ARG A 926 19.70 8.38 -57.78
CA ARG A 926 20.12 8.01 -56.43
C ARG A 926 19.01 7.93 -55.40
N GLN A 927 19.07 6.86 -54.61
CA GLN A 927 18.32 6.77 -53.36
C GLN A 927 19.07 7.54 -52.27
N VAL A 928 18.39 8.39 -51.52
CA VAL A 928 19.00 9.13 -50.41
C VAL A 928 18.39 8.66 -49.09
N ALA A 929 19.15 7.84 -48.35
CA ALA A 929 18.78 7.35 -47.03
C ALA A 929 19.37 8.25 -45.95
N LEU A 930 18.53 8.74 -45.04
CA LEU A 930 18.88 9.75 -44.05
C LEU A 930 18.44 9.30 -42.66
N THR A 931 19.29 9.49 -41.66
CA THR A 931 18.99 9.12 -40.26
C THR A 931 19.64 10.09 -39.28
N PHE A 932 18.99 10.33 -38.13
CA PHE A 932 19.61 11.04 -37.01
C PHE A 932 20.49 10.12 -36.14
N SER A 933 20.62 8.85 -36.50
CA SER A 933 21.50 7.89 -35.82
C SER A 933 22.96 8.01 -36.27
N LYS A 934 23.85 7.38 -35.51
CA LYS A 934 25.19 7.07 -36.02
C LYS A 934 25.05 6.05 -37.15
N LEU A 935 25.65 6.31 -38.31
CA LEU A 935 25.61 5.36 -39.42
C LEU A 935 26.21 4.02 -39.00
N ASP A 936 25.47 2.95 -39.24
CA ASP A 936 25.85 1.57 -39.00
C ASP A 936 25.22 0.64 -40.06
N GLY A 937 25.49 -0.66 -39.94
CA GLY A 937 25.03 -1.65 -40.91
C GLY A 937 23.51 -1.66 -41.13
N GLN A 938 22.69 -1.41 -40.11
CA GLN A 938 21.23 -1.43 -40.24
C GLN A 938 20.75 -0.36 -41.23
N HIS A 939 21.33 0.84 -41.16
CA HIS A 939 20.99 1.94 -42.05
C HIS A 939 21.47 1.67 -43.48
N LEU A 940 22.65 1.06 -43.63
CA LEU A 940 23.17 0.66 -44.94
C LEU A 940 22.29 -0.42 -45.58
N LEU A 941 21.80 -1.41 -44.82
CA LEU A 941 20.86 -2.42 -45.33
C LEU A 941 19.56 -1.80 -45.83
N GLY A 942 19.04 -0.81 -45.09
CA GLY A 942 17.81 -0.10 -45.47
C GLY A 942 17.90 0.59 -46.83
N ALA A 943 19.11 0.95 -47.28
CA ALA A 943 19.36 1.50 -48.62
C ALA A 943 19.84 0.44 -49.63
N TRP A 944 20.57 -0.58 -49.16
CA TRP A 944 21.11 -1.63 -50.01
C TRP A 944 20.04 -2.54 -50.61
N ILE A 945 19.06 -2.98 -49.80
CA ILE A 945 18.02 -3.91 -50.26
C ILE A 945 17.13 -3.26 -51.33
N PRO A 946 16.65 -2.00 -51.17
CA PRO A 946 15.90 -1.32 -52.23
C PRO A 946 16.76 -1.04 -53.48
N LEU A 947 18.04 -0.69 -53.32
CA LEU A 947 18.96 -0.52 -54.44
C LEU A 947 19.11 -1.80 -55.26
N LEU A 948 19.24 -2.96 -54.61
CA LEU A 948 19.27 -4.25 -55.28
C LEU A 948 17.97 -4.55 -56.03
N ALA A 949 16.82 -4.32 -55.39
CA ALA A 949 15.51 -4.52 -56.01
C ALA A 949 15.33 -3.64 -57.26
N LEU A 950 15.76 -2.38 -57.18
CA LEU A 950 15.73 -1.44 -58.30
C LEU A 950 16.68 -1.87 -59.42
N ALA A 951 17.92 -2.24 -59.09
CA ALA A 951 18.91 -2.68 -60.07
C ALA A 951 18.50 -3.99 -60.78
N ALA A 952 17.77 -4.87 -60.11
CA ALA A 952 17.22 -6.10 -60.70
C ALA A 952 16.02 -5.82 -61.61
N ALA A 953 15.08 -4.96 -61.17
CA ALA A 953 13.87 -4.64 -61.93
C ALA A 953 14.13 -3.69 -63.11
N ARG A 954 15.12 -2.80 -62.98
CA ARG A 954 15.45 -1.72 -63.92
C ARG A 954 16.95 -1.64 -64.17
N PRO A 955 17.55 -2.65 -64.85
CA PRO A 955 18.97 -2.67 -65.17
C PRO A 955 19.40 -1.54 -66.12
N ASP A 956 18.44 -0.84 -66.74
CA ASP A 956 18.65 0.34 -67.57
C ASP A 956 19.00 1.60 -66.76
N LEU A 957 18.74 1.62 -65.45
CA LEU A 957 19.06 2.72 -64.56
C LEU A 957 20.41 2.47 -63.88
N ASP A 958 21.38 3.38 -64.05
CA ASP A 958 22.64 3.38 -63.28
C ASP A 958 22.40 3.91 -61.85
N SER A 959 21.63 3.16 -61.07
CA SER A 959 21.17 3.57 -59.75
C SER A 959 22.27 3.45 -58.68
N GLY A 960 22.30 4.39 -57.74
CA GLY A 960 23.13 4.32 -56.54
C GLY A 960 22.34 4.66 -55.27
N ALA A 961 22.95 4.46 -54.10
CA ALA A 961 22.38 4.93 -52.85
C ALA A 961 23.39 5.74 -52.03
N VAL A 962 22.93 6.80 -51.39
CA VAL A 962 23.72 7.64 -50.49
C VAL A 962 23.09 7.58 -49.11
N CYS A 963 23.85 7.07 -48.14
CA CYS A 963 23.44 7.01 -46.74
C CYS A 963 24.12 8.14 -45.98
N ILE A 964 23.33 8.95 -45.27
CA ILE A 964 23.78 10.11 -44.50
C ILE A 964 23.27 9.99 -43.07
N GLY A 965 24.16 10.21 -42.12
CA GLY A 965 23.84 10.19 -40.69
C GLY A 965 25.00 10.73 -39.87
N ARG A 966 25.02 10.48 -38.56
CA ARG A 966 26.07 10.99 -37.68
C ARG A 966 27.33 10.12 -37.68
N ALA A 967 28.49 10.74 -37.55
CA ALA A 967 29.76 10.05 -37.40
C ALA A 967 29.99 9.56 -35.95
N ARG A 968 30.87 8.56 -35.79
CA ARG A 968 31.18 7.98 -34.47
C ARG A 968 31.83 8.97 -33.50
N GLY A 969 32.53 9.98 -34.01
CA GLY A 969 33.23 11.03 -33.26
C GLY A 969 32.55 12.41 -33.27
N GLY A 970 31.30 12.51 -33.73
CA GLY A 970 30.61 13.79 -33.94
C GLY A 970 30.70 14.28 -35.39
N GLY A 971 29.72 15.09 -35.81
CA GLY A 971 29.59 15.59 -37.18
C GLY A 971 28.97 14.60 -38.17
N LEU A 972 29.03 14.95 -39.46
CA LEU A 972 28.46 14.21 -40.58
C LEU A 972 29.24 12.94 -40.96
N ALA A 973 28.54 11.84 -41.20
CA ALA A 973 29.04 10.67 -41.90
C ALA A 973 28.22 10.41 -43.18
N LYS A 974 28.94 10.05 -44.24
CA LYS A 974 28.38 9.74 -45.56
C LYS A 974 28.95 8.42 -46.07
N ARG A 975 28.09 7.58 -46.65
CA ARG A 975 28.44 6.35 -47.37
C ARG A 975 27.74 6.29 -48.71
N VAL A 976 28.46 5.89 -49.75
CA VAL A 976 27.90 5.75 -51.11
C VAL A 976 27.97 4.29 -51.51
N LEU A 977 26.81 3.75 -51.87
CA LEU A 977 26.63 2.41 -52.42
C LEU A 977 26.37 2.53 -53.92
N ARG A 978 26.96 1.64 -54.70
CA ARG A 978 26.72 1.52 -56.15
C ARG A 978 26.02 0.20 -56.45
N SER A 979 25.43 0.08 -57.63
CA SER A 979 24.97 -1.23 -58.12
C SER A 979 26.07 -2.30 -57.99
N PRO A 980 25.73 -3.51 -57.53
CA PRO A 980 26.71 -4.59 -57.38
C PRO A 980 27.37 -4.92 -58.72
N ARG A 981 28.59 -5.45 -58.65
CA ARG A 981 29.25 -6.07 -59.82
C ARG A 981 28.72 -7.48 -60.12
N GLU A 982 28.16 -8.12 -59.09
CA GLU A 982 27.49 -9.41 -59.16
C GLU A 982 26.02 -9.21 -59.57
N ASP A 983 25.36 -10.23 -60.11
CA ASP A 983 23.95 -10.14 -60.54
C ASP A 983 23.02 -9.78 -59.37
N PRO A 984 22.30 -8.63 -59.41
CA PRO A 984 21.41 -8.20 -58.33
C PRO A 984 20.32 -9.22 -57.99
N THR A 985 19.79 -9.93 -58.99
CA THR A 985 18.74 -10.95 -58.80
C THR A 985 19.24 -12.12 -57.96
N THR A 986 20.49 -12.55 -58.20
CA THR A 986 21.15 -13.60 -57.41
C THR A 986 21.33 -13.18 -55.95
N ILE A 987 21.74 -11.93 -55.69
CA ILE A 987 21.90 -11.41 -54.32
C ILE A 987 20.53 -11.31 -53.62
N LEU A 988 19.48 -10.84 -54.30
CA LEU A 988 18.13 -10.79 -53.74
C LEU A 988 17.59 -12.18 -53.41
N GLY A 989 17.80 -13.15 -54.30
CA GLY A 989 17.41 -14.55 -54.06
C GLY A 989 18.05 -15.09 -52.78
N GLU A 990 19.31 -14.74 -52.53
CA GLU A 990 20.01 -15.11 -51.30
C GLU A 990 19.44 -14.42 -50.06
N LEU A 991 19.11 -13.12 -50.14
CA LEU A 991 18.47 -12.39 -49.04
C LEU A 991 17.08 -12.95 -48.70
N VAL A 992 16.33 -13.39 -49.70
CA VAL A 992 15.03 -14.05 -49.52
C VAL A 992 15.19 -15.46 -48.94
N ALA A 993 16.23 -16.20 -49.33
CA ALA A 993 16.53 -17.50 -48.71
C ALA A 993 16.88 -17.35 -47.21
N LEU A 994 17.59 -16.30 -46.83
CA LEU A 994 17.87 -15.96 -45.43
C LEU A 994 16.61 -15.55 -44.65
N TYR A 995 15.71 -14.80 -45.29
CA TYR A 995 14.39 -14.46 -44.74
C TYR A 995 13.57 -15.71 -44.43
N ASP A 996 13.50 -16.66 -45.37
CA ASP A 996 12.80 -17.93 -45.16
C ASP A 996 13.45 -18.77 -44.05
N ALA A 997 14.78 -18.82 -44.03
CA ALA A 997 15.51 -19.52 -42.97
C ALA A 997 15.20 -18.92 -41.59
N GLY A 998 15.15 -17.58 -41.49
CA GLY A 998 14.85 -16.85 -40.25
C GLY A 998 13.41 -17.00 -39.77
N ARG A 999 12.45 -17.24 -40.67
CA ARG A 999 11.06 -17.56 -40.33
C ARG A 999 10.88 -18.98 -39.83
N ARG A 1000 11.80 -19.88 -40.21
CA ARG A 1000 11.77 -21.28 -39.78
C ARG A 1000 12.54 -21.53 -38.50
N GLN A 1001 13.59 -20.76 -38.25
CA GLN A 1001 14.39 -20.86 -37.03
C GLN A 1001 15.09 -19.53 -36.74
N PRO A 1002 15.43 -19.25 -35.47
CA PRO A 1002 16.26 -18.10 -35.16
C PRO A 1002 17.67 -18.24 -35.77
N ILE A 1003 17.93 -17.45 -36.81
CA ILE A 1003 19.26 -17.39 -37.43
C ILE A 1003 20.20 -16.53 -36.57
N PRO A 1004 21.48 -16.90 -36.38
CA PRO A 1004 22.45 -16.14 -35.59
C PRO A 1004 22.96 -14.92 -36.36
N LEU A 1005 22.04 -14.00 -36.68
CA LEU A 1005 22.27 -12.80 -37.49
C LEU A 1005 21.82 -11.50 -36.78
N PRO A 1006 22.32 -11.20 -35.56
CA PRO A 1006 22.13 -9.88 -34.97
C PRO A 1006 22.86 -8.84 -35.82
N ILE A 1007 22.17 -7.75 -36.16
CA ILE A 1007 22.58 -6.86 -37.26
C ILE A 1007 23.85 -6.07 -36.94
N LYS A 1008 23.97 -5.48 -35.74
CA LYS A 1008 25.17 -4.70 -35.39
C LYS A 1008 26.38 -5.62 -35.18
N THR A 1009 26.16 -6.78 -34.58
CA THR A 1009 27.18 -7.79 -34.30
C THR A 1009 27.70 -8.44 -35.57
N SER A 1010 26.81 -8.87 -36.47
CA SER A 1010 27.19 -9.47 -37.75
C SER A 1010 27.85 -8.47 -38.70
N TYR A 1011 27.40 -7.20 -38.72
CA TYR A 1011 28.07 -6.16 -39.49
C TYR A 1011 29.50 -5.92 -38.99
N ALA A 1012 29.70 -5.85 -37.66
CA ALA A 1012 31.04 -5.69 -37.09
C ALA A 1012 31.97 -6.88 -37.40
N TRP A 1013 31.43 -8.10 -37.41
CA TRP A 1013 32.17 -9.29 -37.85
C TRP A 1013 32.59 -9.18 -39.32
N ALA A 1014 31.64 -8.90 -40.21
CA ALA A 1014 31.89 -8.83 -41.65
C ALA A 1014 32.81 -7.67 -42.04
N ALA A 1015 32.65 -6.49 -41.43
CA ALA A 1015 33.52 -5.35 -41.68
C ALA A 1015 34.97 -5.63 -41.24
N ALA A 1016 35.17 -6.26 -40.09
CA ALA A 1016 36.50 -6.66 -39.62
C ALA A 1016 37.14 -7.72 -40.54
N ARG A 1017 36.34 -8.68 -41.04
CA ARG A 1017 36.79 -9.67 -42.05
C ARG A 1017 37.19 -9.00 -43.36
N PHE A 1018 36.38 -8.07 -43.84
CA PHE A 1018 36.64 -7.34 -45.09
C PHE A 1018 37.91 -6.47 -44.98
N GLU A 1019 38.12 -5.78 -43.85
CA GLU A 1019 39.36 -5.03 -43.58
C GLU A 1019 40.59 -5.95 -43.55
N LEU A 1020 40.47 -7.17 -42.99
CA LEU A 1020 41.54 -8.16 -42.96
C LEU A 1020 41.89 -8.67 -44.37
N GLU A 1021 40.89 -9.00 -45.19
CA GLU A 1021 41.06 -9.48 -46.57
C GLU A 1021 41.70 -8.42 -47.47
N GLY A 1022 41.40 -7.13 -47.24
CA GLY A 1022 41.97 -6.00 -47.99
C GLY A 1022 43.43 -5.65 -47.65
N GLY A 1023 43.99 -6.20 -46.57
CA GLY A 1023 45.42 -6.11 -46.24
C GLY A 1023 45.96 -4.73 -45.82
N ASN A 1024 45.13 -3.69 -45.76
CA ASN A 1024 45.56 -2.30 -45.53
C ASN A 1024 44.71 -1.63 -44.43
N TYR A 1025 45.00 -1.95 -43.16
CA TYR A 1025 44.26 -1.44 -42.00
C TYR A 1025 45.02 -0.31 -41.28
N ASN A 1026 44.36 0.83 -41.10
CA ASN A 1026 44.93 2.03 -40.46
C ASN A 1026 44.84 1.97 -38.91
N ARG A 1027 45.14 0.80 -38.32
CA ARG A 1027 44.99 0.51 -36.88
C ARG A 1027 46.28 -0.08 -36.30
N ARG A 1028 46.58 0.21 -35.02
CA ARG A 1028 47.76 -0.32 -34.29
C ARG A 1028 47.77 -1.84 -34.12
N ARG A 1029 46.61 -2.51 -34.26
CA ARG A 1029 46.47 -3.98 -34.24
C ARG A 1029 45.54 -4.39 -35.39
N PRO A 1030 45.74 -5.57 -35.99
CA PRO A 1030 44.82 -6.11 -36.98
C PRO A 1030 43.37 -6.13 -36.44
N PRO A 1031 42.38 -5.89 -37.32
CA PRO A 1031 40.98 -6.12 -36.97
C PRO A 1031 40.79 -7.59 -36.55
N ASP A 1032 39.96 -7.83 -35.54
CA ASP A 1032 39.63 -9.17 -35.06
C ASP A 1032 38.10 -9.32 -35.08
N PRO A 1033 37.53 -10.12 -36.00
CA PRO A 1033 36.09 -10.26 -36.15
C PRO A 1033 35.38 -10.66 -34.86
N GLN A 1034 35.98 -11.54 -34.05
CA GLN A 1034 35.37 -11.99 -32.81
C GLN A 1034 35.37 -10.89 -31.75
N ARG A 1035 36.46 -10.11 -31.66
CA ARG A 1035 36.57 -8.97 -30.74
C ARG A 1035 35.58 -7.85 -31.10
N GLU A 1036 35.49 -7.50 -32.38
CA GLU A 1036 34.57 -6.46 -32.86
C GLU A 1036 33.11 -6.88 -32.69
N ALA A 1037 32.76 -8.13 -33.01
CA ALA A 1037 31.44 -8.70 -32.75
C ALA A 1037 31.10 -8.69 -31.26
N ARG A 1038 32.01 -9.13 -30.38
CA ARG A 1038 31.79 -9.14 -28.91
C ARG A 1038 31.48 -7.73 -28.36
N SER A 1039 32.13 -6.70 -28.91
CA SER A 1039 31.89 -5.30 -28.54
C SER A 1039 30.48 -4.80 -28.91
N LYS A 1040 29.88 -5.34 -29.97
CA LYS A 1040 28.51 -5.02 -30.39
C LYS A 1040 27.47 -5.90 -29.73
N TRP A 1041 27.78 -7.17 -29.51
CA TRP A 1041 26.89 -8.14 -28.91
C TRP A 1041 26.39 -7.73 -27.53
N ARG A 1042 27.22 -7.03 -26.73
CA ARG A 1042 26.81 -6.50 -25.42
C ARG A 1042 25.54 -5.65 -25.46
N TYR A 1043 25.23 -5.02 -26.59
CA TYR A 1043 24.05 -4.17 -26.77
C TYR A 1043 22.85 -4.91 -27.37
N GLU A 1044 23.08 -6.01 -28.11
CA GLU A 1044 22.00 -6.78 -28.76
C GLU A 1044 21.58 -7.99 -27.91
N ARG A 1045 22.41 -8.41 -26.96
CA ARG A 1045 22.15 -9.56 -26.07
C ARG A 1045 21.04 -9.33 -25.04
N GLU A 1046 20.61 -8.09 -24.87
CA GLU A 1046 19.54 -7.65 -23.95
C GLU A 1046 18.16 -7.58 -24.64
N ASP A 1047 18.09 -7.86 -25.95
CA ASP A 1047 16.79 -7.91 -26.65
C ASP A 1047 15.93 -9.07 -26.14
N ALA A 1048 14.65 -8.82 -25.86
CA ALA A 1048 13.71 -9.84 -25.39
C ALA A 1048 13.62 -11.07 -26.30
N ALA A 1049 13.81 -10.91 -27.62
CA ALA A 1049 13.85 -12.02 -28.57
C ALA A 1049 15.08 -12.90 -28.32
N VAL A 1050 16.24 -12.28 -28.09
CA VAL A 1050 17.50 -12.97 -27.77
C VAL A 1050 17.38 -13.69 -26.43
N GLU A 1051 16.87 -13.01 -25.40
CA GLU A 1051 16.68 -13.61 -24.08
C GLU A 1051 15.73 -14.81 -24.13
N ARG A 1052 14.67 -14.71 -24.92
CA ARG A 1052 13.71 -15.80 -25.09
C ARG A 1052 14.31 -17.04 -25.74
N ILE A 1053 15.24 -16.84 -26.68
CA ILE A 1053 15.86 -17.94 -27.44
C ILE A 1053 17.05 -18.56 -26.70
N TRP A 1054 17.98 -17.74 -26.21
CA TRP A 1054 19.28 -18.18 -25.69
C TRP A 1054 19.45 -17.94 -24.17
N GLY A 1055 18.43 -17.43 -23.48
CA GLY A 1055 18.48 -17.12 -22.05
C GLY A 1055 19.02 -15.72 -21.77
N LYS A 1056 19.08 -15.34 -20.49
CA LYS A 1056 19.48 -13.99 -20.06
C LYS A 1056 20.99 -13.74 -20.25
N GLU A 1057 21.33 -12.62 -20.87
CA GLU A 1057 22.71 -12.17 -21.16
C GLU A 1057 23.64 -13.25 -21.78
N PRO A 1058 23.26 -13.89 -22.89
CA PRO A 1058 24.03 -15.00 -23.47
C PRO A 1058 25.42 -14.53 -23.95
N ASP A 1059 26.46 -15.38 -23.81
CA ASP A 1059 27.78 -15.10 -24.39
C ASP A 1059 27.74 -15.16 -25.92
N LEU A 1060 28.65 -14.45 -26.59
CA LEU A 1060 28.78 -14.48 -28.05
C LEU A 1060 28.92 -15.91 -28.60
N SER A 1061 29.44 -16.85 -27.83
CA SER A 1061 29.60 -18.25 -28.21
C SER A 1061 28.33 -18.91 -28.74
N VAL A 1062 27.14 -18.47 -28.31
CA VAL A 1062 25.85 -19.02 -28.80
C VAL A 1062 25.65 -18.78 -30.31
N LEU A 1063 26.28 -17.72 -30.85
CA LEU A 1063 26.23 -17.38 -32.28
C LEU A 1063 27.37 -18.03 -33.08
N LEU A 1064 28.42 -18.51 -32.40
CA LEU A 1064 29.65 -19.04 -33.00
C LEU A 1064 29.61 -20.57 -33.20
N THR A 1065 28.42 -21.16 -33.27
CA THR A 1065 28.26 -22.58 -33.58
C THR A 1065 28.78 -22.90 -35.00
N PRO A 1066 29.26 -24.13 -35.28
CA PRO A 1066 29.74 -24.50 -36.62
C PRO A 1066 28.65 -24.33 -37.69
N ALA A 1067 29.03 -23.87 -38.88
CA ALA A 1067 28.11 -23.73 -40.01
C ALA A 1067 27.47 -25.08 -40.40
N LEU A 1068 26.16 -25.10 -40.63
CA LEU A 1068 25.47 -26.31 -41.07
C LEU A 1068 25.69 -26.57 -42.58
N PRO A 1069 25.53 -27.82 -43.06
CA PRO A 1069 25.52 -28.11 -44.50
C PRO A 1069 24.48 -27.25 -45.22
N GLY A 1070 24.90 -26.47 -46.22
CA GLY A 1070 24.06 -25.49 -46.92
C GLY A 1070 24.11 -24.05 -46.39
N GLU A 1071 24.73 -23.83 -45.22
CA GLU A 1071 25.01 -22.50 -44.67
C GLU A 1071 26.50 -22.11 -44.78
N ALA A 1072 27.39 -23.08 -45.06
CA ALA A 1072 28.83 -22.87 -45.09
C ALA A 1072 29.25 -21.89 -46.20
N VAL A 1073 30.13 -20.95 -45.85
CA VAL A 1073 30.78 -20.04 -46.78
C VAL A 1073 32.30 -20.23 -46.62
N ASP A 1074 33.02 -20.30 -47.74
CA ASP A 1074 34.47 -20.47 -47.71
C ASP A 1074 35.14 -19.37 -46.87
N GLY A 1075 35.97 -19.79 -45.91
CA GLY A 1075 36.67 -18.93 -44.96
C GLY A 1075 35.91 -18.58 -43.68
N GLU A 1076 34.64 -18.98 -43.53
CA GLU A 1076 33.84 -18.74 -42.32
C GLU A 1076 33.45 -20.04 -41.61
N PRO A 1077 34.09 -20.40 -40.48
CA PRO A 1077 33.85 -21.67 -39.81
C PRO A 1077 32.60 -21.67 -38.89
N THR A 1078 31.94 -20.52 -38.71
CA THR A 1078 30.82 -20.35 -37.76
C THR A 1078 29.57 -19.89 -38.47
N ARG A 1079 28.38 -20.20 -37.91
CA ARG A 1079 27.09 -19.74 -38.42
C ARG A 1079 27.01 -18.21 -38.48
N LEU A 1080 27.40 -17.50 -37.41
CA LEU A 1080 27.49 -16.03 -37.45
C LEU A 1080 28.35 -15.54 -38.62
N GLY A 1081 29.53 -16.11 -38.81
CA GLY A 1081 30.43 -15.73 -39.90
C GLY A 1081 29.84 -16.01 -41.28
N SER A 1082 29.26 -17.19 -41.47
CA SER A 1082 28.56 -17.57 -42.72
C SER A 1082 27.41 -16.63 -43.07
N TYR A 1083 26.49 -16.40 -42.13
CA TYR A 1083 25.35 -15.51 -42.36
C TYR A 1083 25.78 -14.06 -42.52
N ALA A 1084 26.78 -13.61 -41.75
CA ALA A 1084 27.36 -12.28 -41.91
C ALA A 1084 28.02 -12.12 -43.29
N ALA A 1085 28.73 -13.13 -43.79
CA ALA A 1085 29.35 -13.09 -45.10
C ALA A 1085 28.31 -12.97 -46.23
N ARG A 1086 27.24 -13.78 -46.19
CA ARG A 1086 26.15 -13.78 -47.17
C ARG A 1086 25.42 -12.43 -47.22
N LEU A 1087 25.15 -11.84 -46.05
CA LEU A 1087 24.44 -10.56 -45.94
C LEU A 1087 25.32 -9.35 -46.31
N TRP A 1088 26.55 -9.29 -45.76
CA TRP A 1088 27.33 -8.05 -45.75
C TRP A 1088 28.44 -7.97 -46.80
N ARG A 1089 29.03 -9.08 -47.27
CA ARG A 1089 30.15 -9.01 -48.24
C ARG A 1089 29.76 -8.31 -49.55
N PRO A 1090 28.60 -8.60 -50.18
CA PRO A 1090 28.18 -7.89 -51.39
C PRO A 1090 28.03 -6.39 -51.16
N LEU A 1091 27.45 -6.00 -50.01
CA LEU A 1091 27.28 -4.59 -49.61
C LEU A 1091 28.63 -3.90 -49.41
N LEU A 1092 29.55 -4.49 -48.64
CA LEU A 1092 30.87 -3.90 -48.35
C LEU A 1092 31.73 -3.74 -49.62
N ARG A 1093 31.59 -4.62 -50.61
CA ARG A 1093 32.25 -4.48 -51.93
C ARG A 1093 31.65 -3.35 -52.77
N ALA A 1094 30.36 -3.08 -52.61
CA ALA A 1094 29.65 -2.02 -53.30
C ALA A 1094 29.82 -0.63 -52.63
N GLU A 1095 30.29 -0.60 -51.38
CA GLU A 1095 30.54 0.60 -50.60
C GLU A 1095 31.83 1.31 -51.05
N ARG A 1096 31.75 2.64 -51.22
CA ARG A 1096 32.92 3.53 -51.22
C ARG A 1096 32.84 4.48 -50.05
N GLU A 1097 33.95 4.67 -49.34
CA GLU A 1097 34.09 5.83 -48.45
C GLU A 1097 34.11 7.08 -49.32
N GLY A 1098 33.09 7.93 -49.15
CA GLY A 1098 33.05 9.22 -49.82
C GLY A 1098 34.08 10.14 -49.18
N GLY A 1099 35.00 10.64 -49.99
CA GLY A 1099 35.76 11.85 -49.65
C GLY A 1099 34.85 13.07 -49.54
#